data_AF-A0A812MWX2-F1
#
_entry.id   AF-A0A812MWX2-F1
#
_cell.length_a   1.000
_cell.length_b   1.000
_cell.length_c   1.000
_cell.angle_alpha   90.00
_cell.angle_beta   90.00
_cell.angle_gamma   90.00
#
_symmetry.space_group_name_H-M   'P 1'
#
loop_
_entity.id
_entity.type
_entity.pdbx_description
1 polymer ?
#
loop_
_entity_poly.entity_id
_entity_poly.type
_entity_poly.pdbx_seq_one_letter_code
_entity_poly.pdbx_strand_id
1 'polypeptide(L)'
;MNGSAIIGDAHWERRAALQAHMVKEQTVSLASELAEDIVASAVTDGWKLLPPPLPDLSQPAVQERLFEEVNGADGLFWSHNAWTIFSELQEKVDRAVPSNAPADTGQGEPSFEPPQGARGLRPVPKVEPPAAEPMTPVERLDVPSLKRMQAQIDRLPNPEPDENGIVPRSAKSELQWELDRAARWARRQPLERSPLWWLAYETMLEIASVLPGKWAATRQRNGLEPLPFLVPPDDDASPEEVEEYNQKLEERKAKLAPEEKEAEVRDIFCRGFMKNKFGPACTRFEVVAQEATVMARISRAGALSLADRLRPYLGQASAEAPEGDELEEGEEAPADTQDLGDGVLVSMAAIEGELADFIETMQLPIRASAAEEEAAKAELDKPVAVDEDGKETIPAPLLIILGGGFSAQDQEETLLKKLELLIGLSRFAEHEKGGVHVFMGGALASYVLSGVLGMSMGLGAMNGAIKASLREALLEVMRMGVSISLPLDLVCEELASTEDGDEAAEPQDANSGLAAPLAAAWRQVASTPLFLGYSDCRECYVSVDTQHGILHLQKCEPGELPRSQDAPEEDAAPIEADGEAATTPAVTTSGIPDAWTVRDIGPAAVEQLRMLLRRSRGAIWNGALGCHEEEKWQKGTHELIGLLEGRLTGAGEAEEDEEDEEEEEEDEEGDEGEDEEAKPRKEPKVPKERPAEFEVAAVLGHDSSRLLSEMAENPALVSFVSATGEGLLRILRGTPLPGPSAKKQAAA
;
A
#
# COMPACT_ATOMS: atom_id res chain seq x y z
N MET A 1 -28.90 -25.23 20.78
CA MET A 1 -27.59 -25.47 21.40
C MET A 1 -26.82 -26.40 20.48
N ASN A 2 -25.65 -25.92 20.05
CA ASN A 2 -24.55 -26.53 19.30
C ASN A 2 -24.84 -27.01 17.87
N GLY A 3 -24.24 -26.31 16.89
CA GLY A 3 -24.13 -26.77 15.50
C GLY A 3 -24.23 -25.66 14.45
N SER A 4 -23.33 -24.67 14.46
CA SER A 4 -23.14 -23.78 13.31
C SER A 4 -21.74 -23.12 13.31
N ALA A 5 -20.71 -23.93 13.25
CA ALA A 5 -19.39 -23.52 12.83
C ALA A 5 -18.85 -24.66 11.94
N ILE A 6 -17.97 -24.36 10.99
CA ILE A 6 -17.45 -25.27 9.95
C ILE A 6 -18.38 -25.43 8.72
N ILE A 7 -18.73 -24.31 8.08
CA ILE A 7 -19.19 -24.35 6.66
C ILE A 7 -18.29 -23.46 5.79
N GLY A 8 -17.68 -22.39 6.33
CA GLY A 8 -16.75 -21.52 5.59
C GLY A 8 -15.50 -22.23 5.06
N ASP A 9 -14.77 -22.94 5.92
CA ASP A 9 -13.50 -23.59 5.55
C ASP A 9 -13.67 -24.75 4.56
N ALA A 10 -14.74 -25.53 4.71
CA ALA A 10 -15.03 -26.63 3.78
C ALA A 10 -15.36 -26.12 2.37
N HIS A 11 -15.85 -24.88 2.21
CA HIS A 11 -16.07 -24.27 0.90
C HIS A 11 -14.77 -23.72 0.31
N TRP A 12 -13.86 -23.18 1.12
CA TRP A 12 -12.53 -22.77 0.67
C TRP A 12 -11.68 -23.99 0.25
N GLU A 13 -11.61 -25.03 1.07
CA GLU A 13 -10.89 -26.26 0.73
C GLU A 13 -11.51 -26.97 -0.46
N ARG A 14 -12.86 -26.99 -0.57
CA ARG A 14 -13.52 -27.46 -1.80
C ARG A 14 -13.25 -26.55 -2.99
N ARG A 15 -13.14 -25.23 -2.83
CA ARG A 15 -12.76 -24.30 -3.93
C ARG A 15 -11.33 -24.52 -4.37
N ALA A 16 -10.37 -24.64 -3.45
CA ALA A 16 -8.98 -24.90 -3.74
C ALA A 16 -8.79 -26.30 -4.34
N ALA A 17 -9.46 -27.31 -3.80
CA ALA A 17 -9.44 -28.66 -4.35
C ALA A 17 -10.16 -28.76 -5.71
N LEU A 18 -11.27 -28.06 -5.91
CA LEU A 18 -12.02 -28.06 -7.17
C LEU A 18 -11.32 -27.20 -8.24
N GLN A 19 -10.70 -26.07 -7.89
CA GLN A 19 -9.82 -25.31 -8.78
C GLN A 19 -8.56 -26.11 -9.12
N ALA A 20 -7.91 -26.74 -8.14
CA ALA A 20 -6.75 -27.59 -8.39
C ALA A 20 -7.12 -28.82 -9.23
N HIS A 21 -8.29 -29.42 -8.99
CA HIS A 21 -8.79 -30.55 -9.77
C HIS A 21 -9.22 -30.13 -11.18
N MET A 22 -9.91 -29.00 -11.34
CA MET A 22 -10.28 -28.45 -12.64
C MET A 22 -9.05 -28.04 -13.44
N VAL A 23 -8.08 -27.34 -12.83
CA VAL A 23 -6.81 -26.99 -13.48
C VAL A 23 -6.05 -28.27 -13.83
N LYS A 24 -5.98 -29.27 -12.94
CA LYS A 24 -5.28 -30.52 -13.21
C LYS A 24 -5.98 -31.35 -14.29
N GLU A 25 -7.30 -31.49 -14.27
CA GLU A 25 -8.06 -32.20 -15.32
C GLU A 25 -8.03 -31.43 -16.64
N GLN A 26 -8.15 -30.10 -16.64
CA GLN A 26 -7.98 -29.28 -17.84
C GLN A 26 -6.56 -29.39 -18.38
N THR A 27 -5.54 -29.35 -17.52
CA THR A 27 -4.13 -29.49 -17.94
C THR A 27 -3.83 -30.89 -18.43
N VAL A 28 -4.41 -31.93 -17.81
CA VAL A 28 -4.27 -33.33 -18.25
C VAL A 28 -5.06 -33.58 -19.53
N SER A 29 -6.25 -33.00 -19.69
CA SER A 29 -7.04 -33.06 -20.92
C SER A 29 -6.35 -32.33 -22.07
N LEU A 30 -5.86 -31.10 -21.83
CA LEU A 30 -5.05 -30.34 -22.80
C LEU A 30 -3.75 -31.07 -23.13
N ALA A 31 -3.07 -31.66 -22.15
CA ALA A 31 -1.86 -32.45 -22.40
C ALA A 31 -2.16 -33.75 -23.15
N SER A 32 -3.32 -34.37 -22.92
CA SER A 32 -3.76 -35.58 -23.62
C SER A 32 -4.19 -35.26 -25.05
N GLU A 33 -4.96 -34.20 -25.28
CA GLU A 33 -5.32 -33.71 -26.62
C GLU A 33 -4.07 -33.29 -27.39
N LEU A 34 -3.14 -32.57 -26.76
CA LEU A 34 -1.86 -32.20 -27.37
C LEU A 34 -1.02 -33.45 -27.69
N ALA A 35 -1.00 -34.46 -26.81
CA ALA A 35 -0.29 -35.70 -27.07
C ALA A 35 -0.93 -36.52 -28.20
N GLU A 36 -2.26 -36.56 -28.28
CA GLU A 36 -3.00 -37.21 -29.35
C GLU A 36 -2.82 -36.49 -30.69
N ASP A 37 -2.83 -35.15 -30.71
CA ASP A 37 -2.54 -34.34 -31.89
C ASP A 37 -1.08 -34.46 -32.34
N ILE A 38 -0.13 -34.51 -31.40
CA ILE A 38 1.30 -34.76 -31.70
C ILE A 38 1.47 -36.15 -32.31
N VAL A 39 0.81 -37.17 -31.76
CA VAL A 39 0.88 -38.55 -32.27
C VAL A 39 0.18 -38.67 -33.63
N ALA A 40 -0.98 -38.03 -33.81
CA ALA A 40 -1.70 -38.00 -35.09
C ALA A 40 -0.88 -37.30 -36.18
N SER A 41 -0.30 -36.13 -35.88
CA SER A 41 0.58 -35.36 -36.77
C SER A 41 1.88 -36.10 -37.10
N ALA A 42 2.45 -36.85 -36.14
CA ALA A 42 3.63 -37.67 -36.35
C ALA A 42 3.38 -38.88 -37.26
N VAL A 43 2.15 -39.41 -37.29
CA VAL A 43 1.78 -40.61 -38.06
C VAL A 43 1.35 -40.29 -39.49
N THR A 44 0.72 -39.13 -39.75
CA THR A 44 0.21 -38.80 -41.11
C THR A 44 1.20 -38.06 -42.00
N ASP A 45 1.98 -37.10 -41.49
CA ASP A 45 2.65 -36.11 -42.36
C ASP A 45 4.16 -35.95 -42.14
N GLY A 46 4.77 -36.75 -41.26
CA GLY A 46 6.21 -36.75 -41.01
C GLY A 46 6.71 -35.41 -40.46
N TRP A 47 6.63 -35.23 -39.14
CA TRP A 47 7.26 -34.15 -38.37
C TRP A 47 7.37 -32.81 -39.10
N LYS A 48 6.23 -32.23 -39.46
CA LYS A 48 6.09 -30.79 -39.66
C LYS A 48 5.19 -30.30 -38.54
N LEU A 49 5.79 -29.81 -37.45
CA LEU A 49 5.09 -29.01 -36.45
C LEU A 49 4.49 -27.80 -37.17
N LEU A 50 3.24 -27.94 -37.62
CA LEU A 50 2.44 -26.79 -37.97
C LEU A 50 2.31 -25.96 -36.68
N PRO A 51 2.56 -24.64 -36.72
CA PRO A 51 2.33 -23.81 -35.55
C PRO A 51 0.88 -24.01 -35.08
N PRO A 52 0.62 -23.96 -33.75
CA PRO A 52 -0.74 -24.07 -33.23
C PRO A 52 -1.65 -23.08 -33.97
N PRO A 53 -2.93 -23.45 -34.23
CA PRO A 53 -3.87 -22.54 -34.87
C PRO A 53 -3.91 -21.24 -34.07
N LEU A 54 -3.94 -20.11 -34.78
CA LEU A 54 -4.00 -18.81 -34.13
C LEU A 54 -5.24 -18.77 -33.23
N PRO A 55 -5.12 -18.24 -31.99
CA PRO A 55 -6.25 -18.14 -31.09
C PRO A 55 -7.40 -17.35 -31.73
N ASP A 56 -8.63 -17.81 -31.51
CA ASP A 56 -9.83 -17.18 -32.06
C ASP A 56 -10.09 -15.83 -31.37
N LEU A 57 -9.67 -14.76 -32.03
CA LEU A 57 -9.84 -13.39 -31.56
C LEU A 57 -11.32 -12.94 -31.53
N SER A 58 -12.28 -13.75 -31.98
CA SER A 58 -13.71 -13.45 -31.80
C SER A 58 -14.21 -13.75 -30.39
N GLN A 59 -13.49 -14.57 -29.63
CA GLN A 59 -13.88 -14.96 -28.28
C GLN A 59 -13.50 -13.88 -27.25
N PRO A 60 -14.46 -13.35 -26.46
CA PRO A 60 -14.19 -12.32 -25.47
C PRO A 60 -13.10 -12.68 -24.45
N ALA A 61 -13.07 -13.92 -23.97
CA ALA A 61 -12.07 -14.39 -23.00
C ALA A 61 -10.63 -14.40 -23.58
N VAL A 62 -10.51 -14.65 -24.88
CA VAL A 62 -9.22 -14.61 -25.60
C VAL A 62 -8.76 -13.17 -25.80
N GLN A 63 -9.68 -12.29 -26.22
CA GLN A 63 -9.43 -10.85 -26.35
C GLN A 63 -8.98 -10.25 -25.01
N GLU A 64 -9.67 -10.61 -23.92
CA GLU A 64 -9.36 -10.16 -22.56
C GLU A 64 -7.94 -10.52 -22.17
N ARG A 65 -7.59 -11.80 -22.25
CA ARG A 65 -6.26 -12.27 -21.86
C ARG A 65 -5.15 -11.59 -22.67
N LEU A 66 -5.30 -11.51 -23.98
CA LEU A 66 -4.28 -10.91 -24.85
C LEU A 66 -4.17 -9.40 -24.66
N PHE A 67 -5.30 -8.70 -24.50
CA PHE A 67 -5.30 -7.27 -24.26
C PHE A 67 -4.64 -6.91 -22.92
N GLU A 68 -4.95 -7.66 -21.86
CA GLU A 68 -4.37 -7.45 -20.53
C GLU A 68 -2.90 -7.90 -20.45
N GLU A 69 -2.48 -8.92 -21.19
CA GLU A 69 -1.07 -9.30 -21.28
C GLU A 69 -0.22 -8.19 -21.92
N VAL A 70 -0.77 -7.53 -22.96
CA VAL A 70 -0.06 -6.48 -23.70
C VAL A 70 -0.15 -5.11 -23.00
N ASN A 71 -1.30 -4.76 -22.43
CA ASN A 71 -1.60 -3.43 -21.92
C ASN A 71 -1.80 -3.38 -20.39
N GLY A 72 -1.82 -4.51 -19.69
CA GLY A 72 -2.10 -4.56 -18.25
C GLY A 72 -1.02 -3.89 -17.41
N ALA A 73 0.26 -3.94 -17.85
CA ALA A 73 1.35 -3.21 -17.23
C ALA A 73 1.19 -1.67 -17.32
N ASP A 74 0.37 -1.18 -18.23
CA ASP A 74 0.04 0.25 -18.41
C ASP A 74 -1.29 0.64 -17.72
N GLY A 75 -1.82 -0.28 -16.89
CA GLY A 75 -3.03 -0.10 -16.10
C GLY A 75 -4.34 -0.18 -16.89
N LEU A 76 -4.33 -0.71 -18.12
CA LEU A 76 -5.54 -0.82 -18.95
C LEU A 76 -6.24 -2.16 -18.73
N PHE A 77 -7.55 -2.08 -18.55
CA PHE A 77 -8.43 -3.23 -18.43
C PHE A 77 -9.12 -3.52 -19.75
N TRP A 78 -9.35 -4.80 -20.01
CA TRP A 78 -10.15 -5.18 -21.15
C TRP A 78 -11.62 -4.82 -20.93
N SER A 79 -12.25 -4.36 -22.01
CA SER A 79 -13.69 -4.40 -22.19
C SER A 79 -13.96 -4.51 -23.68
N HIS A 80 -15.13 -5.00 -24.06
CA HIS A 80 -15.49 -5.14 -25.48
C HIS A 80 -15.37 -3.80 -26.25
N ASN A 81 -15.79 -2.70 -25.63
CA ASN A 81 -15.65 -1.36 -26.20
C ASN A 81 -14.19 -0.89 -26.25
N ALA A 82 -13.37 -1.19 -25.22
CA ALA A 82 -11.96 -0.81 -25.21
C ALA A 82 -11.22 -1.52 -26.34
N TRP A 83 -11.43 -2.84 -26.48
CA TRP A 83 -10.90 -3.64 -27.57
C TRP A 83 -11.24 -3.05 -28.95
N THR A 84 -12.50 -2.66 -29.14
CA THR A 84 -13.00 -2.09 -30.40
C THR A 84 -12.33 -0.74 -30.69
N ILE A 85 -12.33 0.18 -29.71
CA ILE A 85 -11.73 1.52 -29.86
C ILE A 85 -10.22 1.42 -30.13
N PHE A 86 -9.51 0.56 -29.40
CA PHE A 86 -8.07 0.36 -29.56
C PHE A 86 -7.74 -0.27 -30.92
N SER A 87 -8.56 -1.19 -31.42
CA SER A 87 -8.39 -1.78 -32.75
C SER A 87 -8.62 -0.73 -33.86
N GLU A 88 -9.69 0.06 -33.76
CA GLU A 88 -9.97 1.16 -34.70
C GLU A 88 -8.87 2.23 -34.69
N LEU A 89 -8.35 2.55 -33.51
CA LEU A 89 -7.28 3.53 -33.34
C LEU A 89 -5.97 3.01 -33.92
N GLN A 90 -5.62 1.74 -33.69
CA GLN A 90 -4.45 1.11 -34.27
C GLN A 90 -4.50 1.17 -35.80
N GLU A 91 -5.67 0.90 -36.41
CA GLU A 91 -5.84 1.07 -37.87
C GLU A 91 -5.64 2.51 -38.35
N LYS A 92 -6.10 3.51 -37.57
CA LYS A 92 -5.88 4.93 -37.88
C LYS A 92 -4.40 5.30 -37.79
N VAL A 93 -3.70 4.83 -36.76
CA VAL A 93 -2.26 5.06 -36.55
C VAL A 93 -1.44 4.40 -37.65
N ASP A 94 -1.74 3.15 -38.00
CA ASP A 94 -1.05 2.43 -39.07
C ASP A 94 -1.29 3.07 -40.45
N ARG A 95 -2.46 3.68 -40.68
CA ARG A 95 -2.74 4.48 -41.88
C ARG A 95 -1.93 5.78 -41.93
N ALA A 96 -1.71 6.41 -40.77
CA ALA A 96 -0.93 7.64 -40.67
C ALA A 96 0.59 7.39 -40.78
N VAL A 97 1.05 6.21 -40.36
CA VAL A 97 2.47 5.81 -40.36
C VAL A 97 2.65 4.55 -41.23
N PRO A 98 2.80 4.68 -42.56
CA PRO A 98 3.03 3.53 -43.42
C PRO A 98 4.38 2.86 -43.09
N SER A 99 4.42 1.51 -43.10
CA SER A 99 5.51 0.65 -42.61
C SER A 99 6.85 0.72 -43.37
N ASN A 100 7.11 1.78 -44.13
CA ASN A 100 8.30 1.95 -44.98
C ASN A 100 9.12 3.22 -44.66
N ALA A 101 8.98 3.78 -43.46
CA ALA A 101 9.99 4.72 -42.97
C ALA A 101 11.24 3.92 -42.55
N PRO A 102 12.42 4.13 -43.17
CA PRO A 102 13.63 3.45 -42.74
C PRO A 102 13.90 3.82 -41.29
N ALA A 103 14.25 2.81 -40.47
CA ALA A 103 14.75 3.06 -39.13
C ALA A 103 15.94 4.00 -39.24
N ASP A 104 15.86 5.13 -38.54
CA ASP A 104 16.96 6.09 -38.42
C ASP A 104 18.12 5.42 -37.67
N THR A 105 18.96 4.71 -38.40
CA THR A 105 20.29 4.33 -37.91
C THR A 105 21.12 5.59 -37.97
N GLY A 106 21.19 6.31 -36.86
CA GLY A 106 22.12 7.41 -36.65
C GLY A 106 23.57 6.94 -36.81
N GLN A 107 24.05 6.95 -38.05
CA GLN A 107 25.46 6.93 -38.40
C GLN A 107 25.62 7.88 -39.59
N GLY A 108 26.19 9.06 -39.33
CA GLY A 108 26.57 9.99 -40.38
C GLY A 108 27.46 9.29 -41.40
N GLU A 109 27.12 9.40 -42.68
CA GLU A 109 27.99 8.96 -43.77
C GLU A 109 29.28 9.81 -43.74
N PRO A 110 30.47 9.21 -43.55
CA PRO A 110 31.70 9.93 -43.85
C PRO A 110 31.91 9.91 -45.36
N SER A 111 31.95 11.09 -45.97
CA SER A 111 32.43 11.26 -47.34
C SER A 111 33.90 10.85 -47.42
N PHE A 112 34.22 9.83 -48.24
CA PHE A 112 35.59 9.40 -48.48
C PHE A 112 35.91 9.55 -49.98
N GLU A 113 36.67 10.59 -50.33
CA GLU A 113 37.34 10.68 -51.63
C GLU A 113 38.50 9.66 -51.69
N PRO A 114 38.70 8.93 -52.81
CA PRO A 114 39.72 7.90 -52.86
C PRO A 114 41.08 8.48 -53.29
N PRO A 115 42.19 8.21 -52.57
CA PRO A 115 43.51 8.37 -53.15
C PRO A 115 43.85 7.17 -54.04
N GLN A 116 44.43 7.47 -55.19
CA GLN A 116 44.84 6.51 -56.20
C GLN A 116 46.06 5.69 -55.75
N GLY A 117 45.96 4.37 -55.92
CA GLY A 117 47.08 3.48 -56.19
C GLY A 117 47.72 2.78 -54.99
N ALA A 118 47.47 1.48 -54.83
CA ALA A 118 48.51 0.43 -54.80
C ALA A 118 47.90 -0.96 -54.48
N ARG A 119 48.18 -1.88 -55.42
CA ARG A 119 48.15 -3.35 -55.38
C ARG A 119 48.16 -4.04 -53.99
N GLY A 120 47.31 -5.06 -53.83
CA GLY A 120 47.62 -6.23 -52.98
C GLY A 120 46.44 -6.86 -52.21
N LEU A 121 45.92 -7.96 -52.74
CA LEU A 121 44.92 -8.93 -52.21
C LEU A 121 44.85 -9.16 -50.68
N ARG A 122 43.62 -9.16 -50.13
CA ARG A 122 43.00 -10.28 -49.38
C ARG A 122 41.47 -10.29 -49.56
N PRO A 123 40.78 -11.45 -49.63
CA PRO A 123 39.32 -11.49 -49.63
C PRO A 123 38.79 -11.26 -48.21
N VAL A 124 37.91 -10.27 -48.04
CA VAL A 124 37.13 -10.07 -46.80
C VAL A 124 35.93 -11.02 -46.85
N PRO A 125 35.66 -11.82 -45.80
CA PRO A 125 34.50 -12.71 -45.79
C PRO A 125 33.22 -11.87 -45.73
N LYS A 126 32.23 -12.26 -46.54
CA LYS A 126 30.92 -11.62 -46.60
C LYS A 126 30.22 -11.85 -45.25
N VAL A 127 30.11 -10.82 -44.43
CA VAL A 127 29.27 -10.85 -43.22
C VAL A 127 27.83 -10.83 -43.70
N GLU A 128 27.13 -11.94 -43.54
CA GLU A 128 25.67 -11.96 -43.70
C GLU A 128 25.05 -11.08 -42.60
N PRO A 129 24.03 -10.26 -42.92
CA PRO A 129 23.36 -9.44 -41.92
C PRO A 129 22.77 -10.36 -40.83
N PRO A 130 22.73 -9.90 -39.56
CA PRO A 130 22.19 -10.70 -38.47
C PRO A 130 20.73 -11.08 -38.78
N ALA A 131 20.39 -12.35 -38.55
CA ALA A 131 19.04 -12.85 -38.68
C ALA A 131 18.12 -12.06 -37.75
N ALA A 132 17.01 -11.53 -38.28
CA ALA A 132 15.98 -10.86 -37.48
C ALA A 132 15.53 -11.79 -36.35
N GLU A 133 15.44 -11.26 -35.14
CA GLU A 133 14.95 -12.02 -33.98
C GLU A 133 13.55 -12.60 -34.28
N PRO A 134 13.27 -13.84 -33.86
CA PRO A 134 11.97 -14.44 -34.10
C PRO A 134 10.90 -13.70 -33.29
N MET A 135 9.98 -13.02 -33.99
CA MET A 135 8.79 -12.39 -33.39
C MET A 135 8.08 -13.36 -32.43
N THR A 136 7.76 -12.86 -31.25
CA THR A 136 6.99 -13.58 -30.22
C THR A 136 5.61 -13.97 -30.76
N PRO A 137 4.95 -15.02 -30.24
CA PRO A 137 3.62 -15.44 -30.68
C PRO A 137 2.56 -14.33 -30.56
N VAL A 138 2.70 -13.44 -29.58
CA VAL A 138 1.83 -12.28 -29.37
C VAL A 138 2.09 -11.20 -30.42
N GLU A 139 3.34 -10.95 -30.83
CA GLU A 139 3.65 -10.00 -31.92
C GLU A 139 3.15 -10.45 -33.30
N ARG A 140 2.82 -11.74 -33.47
CA ARG A 140 2.17 -12.27 -34.69
C ARG A 140 0.66 -12.03 -34.72
N LEU A 141 0.07 -11.76 -33.55
CA LEU A 141 -1.32 -11.38 -33.41
C LEU A 141 -1.31 -9.85 -33.35
N ASP A 142 -1.99 -9.16 -34.26
CA ASP A 142 -2.07 -7.69 -34.27
C ASP A 142 -2.95 -7.17 -33.12
N VAL A 143 -2.58 -7.53 -31.88
CA VAL A 143 -3.23 -7.09 -30.65
C VAL A 143 -2.90 -5.60 -30.46
N PRO A 144 -3.90 -4.74 -30.30
CA PRO A 144 -3.65 -3.31 -30.19
C PRO A 144 -2.93 -3.00 -28.87
N SER A 145 -1.85 -2.22 -28.96
CA SER A 145 -0.95 -1.91 -27.84
C SER A 145 -0.82 -0.40 -27.65
N LEU A 146 -1.00 0.08 -26.42
CA LEU A 146 -0.81 1.50 -26.07
C LEU A 146 0.60 1.96 -26.40
N LYS A 147 1.63 1.22 -25.94
CA LYS A 147 3.05 1.57 -26.18
C LYS A 147 3.39 1.58 -27.66
N ARG A 148 2.89 0.61 -28.43
CA ARG A 148 3.12 0.53 -29.88
C ARG A 148 2.53 1.75 -30.59
N MET A 149 1.26 2.08 -30.30
CA MET A 149 0.60 3.24 -30.89
C MET A 149 1.28 4.54 -30.50
N GLN A 150 1.67 4.68 -29.22
CA GLN A 150 2.41 5.86 -28.74
C GLN A 150 3.72 6.04 -29.51
N ALA A 151 4.54 4.97 -29.61
CA ALA A 151 5.80 5.00 -30.34
C ALA A 151 5.61 5.29 -31.84
N GLN A 152 4.50 4.84 -32.44
CA GLN A 152 4.18 5.17 -33.84
C GLN A 152 3.77 6.64 -33.99
N ILE A 153 2.94 7.18 -33.10
CA ILE A 153 2.51 8.59 -33.10
C ILE A 153 3.71 9.52 -32.90
N ASP A 154 4.65 9.15 -32.02
CA ASP A 154 5.84 9.95 -31.74
C ASP A 154 6.73 10.16 -32.99
N ARG A 155 6.73 9.19 -33.91
CA ARG A 155 7.45 9.27 -35.20
C ARG A 155 6.82 10.24 -36.20
N LEU A 156 5.60 10.72 -35.97
CA LEU A 156 4.98 11.70 -36.86
C LEU A 156 5.69 13.07 -36.73
N PRO A 157 5.87 13.79 -37.85
CA PRO A 157 6.49 15.11 -37.84
C PRO A 157 5.62 16.11 -37.07
N ASN A 158 6.28 17.03 -36.35
CA ASN A 158 5.60 18.13 -35.68
C ASN A 158 5.15 19.17 -36.74
N PRO A 159 3.97 19.78 -36.60
CA PRO A 159 3.48 20.81 -37.52
C PRO A 159 4.38 22.05 -37.49
N GLU A 160 4.69 22.61 -38.65
CA GLU A 160 5.32 23.93 -38.75
C GLU A 160 4.30 25.04 -38.42
N PRO A 161 4.68 26.10 -37.68
CA PRO A 161 3.81 27.24 -37.41
C PRO A 161 3.45 27.97 -38.71
N ASP A 162 2.19 28.43 -38.83
CA ASP A 162 1.77 29.23 -39.98
C ASP A 162 2.40 30.64 -39.99
N GLU A 163 2.17 31.42 -41.05
CA GLU A 163 2.71 32.79 -41.19
C GLU A 163 2.28 33.75 -40.06
N ASN A 164 1.30 33.37 -39.24
CA ASN A 164 0.82 34.13 -38.08
C ASN A 164 1.30 33.53 -36.74
N GLY A 165 2.19 32.54 -36.75
CA GLY A 165 2.67 31.85 -35.55
C GLY A 165 1.68 30.87 -34.93
N ILE A 166 0.56 30.58 -35.61
CA ILE A 166 -0.47 29.65 -35.14
C ILE A 166 -0.11 28.26 -35.64
N VAL A 167 0.09 27.33 -34.70
CA VAL A 167 0.36 25.93 -35.01
C VAL A 167 -0.97 25.22 -35.32
N PRO A 168 -1.22 24.73 -36.55
CA PRO A 168 -2.44 24.00 -36.87
C PRO A 168 -2.48 22.67 -36.10
N ARG A 169 -3.70 22.20 -35.74
CA ARG A 169 -3.88 20.87 -35.12
C ARG A 169 -3.32 19.80 -36.06
N SER A 170 -2.15 19.26 -35.71
CA SER A 170 -1.53 18.19 -36.49
C SER A 170 -2.25 16.87 -36.31
N ALA A 171 -2.17 15.99 -37.31
CA ALA A 171 -2.64 14.62 -37.21
C ALA A 171 -2.01 13.88 -36.00
N LYS A 172 -0.76 14.24 -35.64
CA LYS A 172 -0.09 13.75 -34.42
C LYS A 172 -0.84 14.15 -33.16
N SER A 173 -1.18 15.44 -33.01
CA SER A 173 -1.91 15.94 -31.83
C SER A 173 -3.32 15.35 -31.72
N GLU A 174 -4.00 15.11 -32.85
CA GLU A 174 -5.33 14.49 -32.87
C GLU A 174 -5.28 13.00 -32.48
N LEU A 175 -4.35 12.24 -33.07
CA LEU A 175 -4.13 10.82 -32.71
C LEU A 175 -3.69 10.67 -31.26
N GLN A 176 -2.81 11.55 -30.77
CA GLN A 176 -2.40 11.56 -29.37
C GLN A 176 -3.61 11.79 -28.45
N TRP A 177 -4.46 12.77 -28.78
CA TRP A 177 -5.64 13.06 -27.99
C TRP A 177 -6.65 11.89 -27.99
N GLU A 178 -6.85 11.23 -29.13
CA GLU A 178 -7.71 10.04 -29.23
C GLU A 178 -7.13 8.86 -28.45
N LEU A 179 -5.81 8.62 -28.52
CA LEU A 179 -5.11 7.58 -27.75
C LEU A 179 -5.24 7.83 -26.25
N ASP A 180 -4.95 9.05 -25.80
CA ASP A 180 -5.09 9.42 -24.38
C ASP A 180 -6.54 9.28 -23.90
N ARG A 181 -7.52 9.59 -24.76
CA ARG A 181 -8.95 9.42 -24.44
C ARG A 181 -9.33 7.95 -24.31
N ALA A 182 -8.88 7.11 -25.24
CA ALA A 182 -9.10 5.67 -25.21
C ALA A 182 -8.44 5.04 -23.97
N ALA A 183 -7.18 5.42 -23.69
CA ALA A 183 -6.44 4.97 -22.52
C ALA A 183 -7.15 5.33 -21.21
N ARG A 184 -7.58 6.60 -21.05
CA ARG A 184 -8.36 7.03 -19.87
C ARG A 184 -9.63 6.21 -19.66
N TRP A 185 -10.29 5.81 -20.75
CA TRP A 185 -11.52 5.03 -20.66
C TRP A 185 -11.24 3.58 -20.26
N ALA A 186 -10.23 2.95 -20.87
CA ALA A 186 -9.83 1.58 -20.58
C ALA A 186 -9.10 1.42 -19.23
N ARG A 187 -8.56 2.48 -18.63
CA ARG A 187 -8.08 2.49 -17.23
C ARG A 187 -9.19 2.41 -16.18
N ARG A 188 -10.45 2.58 -16.57
CA ARG A 188 -11.56 2.39 -15.63
C ARG A 188 -11.71 0.90 -15.35
N GLN A 189 -11.37 0.51 -14.13
CA GLN A 189 -11.55 -0.85 -13.66
C GLN A 189 -13.02 -1.29 -13.84
N PRO A 190 -13.28 -2.39 -14.55
CA PRO A 190 -14.61 -2.97 -14.66
C PRO A 190 -15.17 -3.30 -13.28
N LEU A 191 -16.49 -3.24 -13.14
CA LEU A 191 -17.16 -3.56 -11.87
C LEU A 191 -16.78 -4.96 -11.40
N GLU A 192 -16.69 -5.91 -12.33
CA GLU A 192 -16.35 -7.32 -12.11
C GLU A 192 -14.95 -7.53 -11.54
N ARG A 193 -14.06 -6.56 -11.75
CA ARG A 193 -12.70 -6.57 -11.22
C ARG A 193 -12.60 -5.89 -9.87
N SER A 194 -13.68 -5.24 -9.39
CA SER A 194 -13.72 -4.69 -8.03
C SER A 194 -13.57 -5.82 -7.02
N PRO A 195 -12.75 -5.66 -5.96
CA PRO A 195 -12.66 -6.64 -4.88
C PRO A 195 -14.03 -6.85 -4.20
N LEU A 196 -14.96 -5.90 -4.34
CA LEU A 196 -16.30 -5.95 -3.78
C LEU A 196 -17.31 -6.74 -4.63
N TRP A 197 -17.02 -6.95 -5.92
CA TRP A 197 -18.01 -7.48 -6.86
C TRP A 197 -18.52 -8.85 -6.45
N TRP A 198 -17.60 -9.77 -6.17
CA TRP A 198 -17.96 -11.13 -5.82
C TRP A 198 -18.73 -11.17 -4.49
N LEU A 199 -18.33 -10.37 -3.50
CA LEU A 199 -19.06 -10.26 -2.24
C LEU A 199 -20.45 -9.66 -2.42
N ALA A 200 -20.59 -8.65 -3.28
CA ALA A 200 -21.88 -8.05 -3.60
C ALA A 200 -22.78 -9.07 -4.31
N TYR A 201 -22.21 -9.82 -5.26
CA TYR A 201 -22.89 -10.87 -5.98
C TYR A 201 -23.34 -12.00 -5.07
N GLU A 202 -22.46 -12.52 -4.20
CA GLU A 202 -22.80 -13.53 -3.18
C GLU A 202 -23.90 -13.04 -2.24
N THR A 203 -23.83 -11.78 -1.79
CA THR A 203 -24.87 -11.17 -0.94
C THR A 203 -26.21 -11.12 -1.66
N MET A 204 -26.22 -10.73 -2.94
CA MET A 204 -27.44 -10.72 -3.75
C MET A 204 -27.98 -12.14 -3.98
N LEU A 205 -27.12 -13.13 -4.21
CA LEU A 205 -27.51 -14.54 -4.31
C LEU A 205 -28.09 -15.06 -2.98
N GLU A 206 -27.50 -14.73 -1.84
CA GLU A 206 -28.03 -15.08 -0.51
C GLU A 206 -29.46 -14.54 -0.37
N ILE A 207 -29.67 -13.26 -0.69
CA ILE A 207 -30.97 -12.59 -0.64
C ILE A 207 -31.97 -13.25 -1.61
N ALA A 208 -31.55 -13.48 -2.86
CA ALA A 208 -32.40 -14.05 -3.90
C ALA A 208 -32.82 -15.49 -3.59
N SER A 209 -31.92 -16.31 -3.04
CA SER A 209 -32.18 -17.72 -2.73
C SER A 209 -33.28 -17.92 -1.66
N VAL A 210 -33.40 -16.98 -0.73
CA VAL A 210 -34.37 -17.05 0.38
C VAL A 210 -35.74 -16.47 0.00
N LEU A 211 -35.80 -15.69 -1.08
CA LEU A 211 -36.97 -14.92 -1.51
C LEU A 211 -38.19 -15.82 -1.82
N PRO A 212 -38.08 -16.92 -2.61
CA PRO A 212 -39.22 -17.79 -2.92
C PRO A 212 -39.86 -18.42 -1.68
N GLY A 213 -39.04 -18.94 -0.76
CA GLY A 213 -39.52 -19.60 0.46
C GLY A 213 -40.21 -18.63 1.42
N LYS A 214 -39.67 -17.41 1.58
CA LYS A 214 -40.29 -16.36 2.42
C LYS A 214 -41.56 -15.79 1.81
N TRP A 215 -41.62 -15.66 0.48
CA TRP A 215 -42.83 -15.26 -0.23
C TRP A 215 -43.95 -16.28 -0.02
N ALA A 216 -43.66 -17.56 -0.25
CA ALA A 216 -44.62 -18.65 -0.03
C ALA A 216 -45.15 -18.68 1.42
N ALA A 217 -44.27 -18.55 2.41
CA ALA A 217 -44.66 -18.53 3.82
C ALA A 217 -45.52 -17.29 4.18
N THR A 218 -45.21 -16.12 3.61
CA THR A 218 -45.99 -14.90 3.83
C THR A 218 -47.39 -15.01 3.21
N ARG A 219 -47.50 -15.61 2.01
CA ARG A 219 -48.80 -15.91 1.40
C ARG A 219 -49.65 -16.83 2.27
N GLN A 220 -49.08 -17.94 2.72
CA GLN A 220 -49.77 -18.90 3.58
C GLN A 220 -50.26 -18.27 4.90
N ARG A 221 -49.43 -17.43 5.53
CA ARG A 221 -49.80 -16.73 6.78
C ARG A 221 -50.97 -15.76 6.60
N ASN A 222 -51.15 -15.21 5.40
CA ASN A 222 -52.25 -14.31 5.06
C ASN A 222 -53.43 -15.04 4.36
N GLY A 223 -53.47 -16.38 4.43
CA GLY A 223 -54.58 -17.18 3.90
C GLY A 223 -54.58 -17.34 2.37
N LEU A 224 -53.46 -17.11 1.70
CA LEU A 224 -53.28 -17.31 0.27
C LEU A 224 -52.49 -18.60 -0.02
N GLU A 225 -52.80 -19.25 -1.15
CA GLU A 225 -52.02 -20.41 -1.62
C GLU A 225 -50.59 -19.99 -2.02
N PRO A 226 -49.58 -20.81 -1.76
CA PRO A 226 -48.21 -20.52 -2.16
C PRO A 226 -48.07 -20.49 -3.69
N LEU A 227 -47.40 -19.46 -4.21
CA LEU A 227 -47.05 -19.35 -5.62
C LEU A 227 -45.62 -19.84 -5.81
N PRO A 228 -45.39 -20.96 -6.52
CA PRO A 228 -44.05 -21.43 -6.83
C PRO A 228 -43.34 -20.45 -7.78
N PHE A 229 -42.04 -20.29 -7.58
CA PHE A 229 -41.19 -19.56 -8.50
C PHE A 229 -40.97 -20.41 -9.76
N LEU A 230 -41.07 -19.78 -10.94
CA LEU A 230 -40.86 -20.44 -12.24
C LEU A 230 -39.66 -19.77 -12.89
N VAL A 231 -38.65 -20.57 -13.25
CA VAL A 231 -37.47 -20.12 -14.01
C VAL A 231 -37.85 -20.12 -15.49
N PRO A 232 -37.65 -19.01 -16.23
CA PRO A 232 -37.85 -18.99 -17.67
C PRO A 232 -36.95 -20.04 -18.35
N PRO A 233 -37.42 -20.70 -19.42
CA PRO A 233 -36.58 -21.61 -20.22
C PRO A 233 -35.46 -20.81 -20.91
N ASP A 234 -34.32 -21.48 -21.15
CA ASP A 234 -33.17 -20.91 -21.87
C ASP A 234 -33.52 -20.60 -23.34
N ASP A 235 -32.73 -19.73 -23.99
CA ASP A 235 -32.99 -19.29 -25.37
C ASP A 235 -32.94 -20.43 -26.40
N ASP A 236 -32.23 -21.53 -26.07
CA ASP A 236 -32.10 -22.75 -26.87
C ASP A 236 -33.05 -23.89 -26.42
N ALA A 237 -34.00 -23.60 -25.52
CA ALA A 237 -34.93 -24.59 -25.00
C ALA A 237 -35.82 -25.20 -26.09
N SER A 238 -36.14 -26.48 -25.91
CA SER A 238 -37.00 -27.22 -26.82
C SER A 238 -38.45 -26.71 -26.78
N PRO A 239 -39.23 -26.88 -27.88
CA PRO A 239 -40.65 -26.51 -27.88
C PRO A 239 -41.47 -27.17 -26.77
N GLU A 240 -41.10 -28.38 -26.35
CA GLU A 240 -41.77 -29.14 -25.28
C GLU A 240 -41.52 -28.51 -23.90
N GLU A 241 -40.29 -28.06 -23.61
CA GLU A 241 -39.94 -27.38 -22.35
C GLU A 241 -40.63 -26.02 -22.24
N VAL A 242 -40.74 -25.28 -23.35
CA VAL A 242 -41.49 -24.01 -23.42
C VAL A 242 -42.98 -24.25 -23.16
N GLU A 243 -43.55 -25.32 -23.69
CA GLU A 243 -44.96 -25.65 -23.47
C GLU A 243 -45.24 -26.11 -22.03
N GLU A 244 -44.35 -26.89 -21.42
CA GLU A 244 -44.42 -27.26 -20.00
C GLU A 244 -44.31 -26.02 -19.09
N TYR A 245 -43.40 -25.08 -19.40
CA TYR A 245 -43.29 -23.81 -18.69
C TYR A 245 -44.58 -22.99 -18.79
N ASN A 246 -45.18 -22.87 -19.98
CA ASN A 246 -46.44 -22.15 -20.19
C ASN A 246 -47.61 -22.78 -19.41
N GLN A 247 -47.69 -24.10 -19.34
CA GLN A 247 -48.70 -24.80 -18.52
C GLN A 247 -48.55 -24.45 -17.04
N LYS A 248 -47.32 -24.53 -16.50
CA LYS A 248 -47.03 -24.13 -15.11
C LYS A 248 -47.38 -22.66 -14.85
N LEU A 249 -47.24 -21.79 -15.85
CA LEU A 249 -47.57 -20.37 -15.77
C LEU A 249 -49.08 -20.14 -15.66
N GLU A 250 -49.89 -20.89 -16.40
CA GLU A 250 -51.36 -20.84 -16.30
C GLU A 250 -51.85 -21.40 -14.95
N GLU A 251 -51.28 -22.51 -14.47
CA GLU A 251 -51.55 -23.02 -13.12
C GLU A 251 -51.21 -22.00 -12.03
N ARG A 252 -50.15 -21.22 -12.23
CA ARG A 252 -49.74 -20.14 -11.32
C ARG A 252 -50.75 -18.98 -11.34
N LYS A 253 -51.25 -18.58 -12.52
CA LYS A 253 -52.28 -17.53 -12.64
C LYS A 253 -53.59 -17.92 -11.97
N ALA A 254 -53.97 -19.20 -12.05
CA ALA A 254 -55.18 -19.71 -11.41
C ALA A 254 -55.18 -19.59 -9.87
N LYS A 255 -54.00 -19.49 -9.24
CA LYS A 255 -53.81 -19.37 -7.79
C LYS A 255 -53.77 -17.93 -7.27
N LEU A 256 -53.93 -16.93 -8.15
CA LEU A 256 -53.93 -15.52 -7.77
C LEU A 256 -55.24 -15.14 -7.07
N ALA A 257 -55.12 -14.40 -5.98
CA ALA A 257 -56.25 -13.78 -5.29
C ALA A 257 -56.63 -12.44 -5.96
N PRO A 258 -57.73 -11.78 -5.53
CA PRO A 258 -58.05 -10.43 -5.99
C PRO A 258 -56.89 -9.46 -5.76
N GLU A 259 -56.65 -8.57 -6.73
CA GLU A 259 -55.50 -7.67 -6.78
C GLU A 259 -55.29 -6.85 -5.50
N GLU A 260 -56.37 -6.41 -4.84
CA GLU A 260 -56.27 -5.66 -3.57
C GLU A 260 -55.63 -6.48 -2.44
N LYS A 261 -56.00 -7.76 -2.31
CA LYS A 261 -55.41 -8.66 -1.30
C LYS A 261 -53.99 -9.07 -1.67
N GLU A 262 -53.72 -9.27 -2.95
CA GLU A 262 -52.37 -9.54 -3.46
C GLU A 262 -51.42 -8.37 -3.18
N ALA A 263 -51.88 -7.14 -3.42
CA ALA A 263 -51.12 -5.92 -3.14
C ALA A 263 -50.83 -5.74 -1.64
N GLU A 264 -51.81 -6.00 -0.77
CA GLU A 264 -51.64 -5.95 0.69
C GLU A 264 -50.60 -6.96 1.18
N VAL A 265 -50.71 -8.22 0.74
CA VAL A 265 -49.76 -9.29 1.12
C VAL A 265 -48.36 -8.99 0.56
N ARG A 266 -48.27 -8.43 -0.65
CA ARG A 266 -47.00 -7.98 -1.24
C ARG A 266 -46.36 -6.88 -0.41
N ASP A 267 -47.11 -5.89 0.04
CA ASP A 267 -46.58 -4.80 0.87
C ASP A 267 -46.12 -5.29 2.25
N ILE A 268 -46.89 -6.19 2.89
CA ILE A 268 -46.48 -6.86 4.14
C ILE A 268 -45.17 -7.63 3.92
N PHE A 269 -45.06 -8.37 2.82
CA PHE A 269 -43.85 -9.09 2.47
C PHE A 269 -42.67 -8.14 2.26
N CYS A 270 -42.81 -7.12 1.42
CA CYS A 270 -41.73 -6.18 1.11
C CYS A 270 -41.22 -5.50 2.39
N ARG A 271 -42.11 -4.95 3.23
CA ARG A 271 -41.69 -4.31 4.49
C ARG A 271 -41.00 -5.28 5.44
N GLY A 272 -41.54 -6.50 5.59
CA GLY A 272 -40.96 -7.52 6.44
C GLY A 272 -39.63 -8.06 5.92
N PHE A 273 -39.48 -8.23 4.61
CA PHE A 273 -38.27 -8.73 3.95
C PHE A 273 -37.16 -7.68 3.98
N MET A 274 -37.50 -6.41 3.71
CA MET A 274 -36.55 -5.30 3.81
C MET A 274 -35.97 -5.18 5.23
N LYS A 275 -36.83 -5.22 6.25
CA LYS A 275 -36.39 -5.09 7.65
C LYS A 275 -35.58 -6.27 8.16
N ASN A 276 -35.99 -7.51 7.84
CA ASN A 276 -35.47 -8.70 8.52
C ASN A 276 -34.42 -9.49 7.71
N LYS A 277 -34.28 -9.22 6.41
CA LYS A 277 -33.35 -9.95 5.53
C LYS A 277 -32.48 -9.03 4.70
N PHE A 278 -33.08 -8.16 3.89
CA PHE A 278 -32.33 -7.28 2.99
C PHE A 278 -31.43 -6.31 3.78
N GLY A 279 -32.01 -5.56 4.72
CA GLY A 279 -31.26 -4.60 5.55
C GLY A 279 -30.06 -5.21 6.26
N PRO A 280 -30.23 -6.27 7.08
CA PRO A 280 -29.10 -6.93 7.73
C PRO A 280 -28.06 -7.50 6.78
N ALA A 281 -28.45 -8.03 5.62
CA ALA A 281 -27.50 -8.52 4.61
C ALA A 281 -26.70 -7.37 4.00
N CYS A 282 -27.35 -6.24 3.68
CA CYS A 282 -26.67 -5.02 3.23
C CYS A 282 -25.73 -4.45 4.29
N THR A 283 -26.13 -4.42 5.57
CA THR A 283 -25.25 -3.95 6.66
C THR A 283 -24.02 -4.84 6.83
N ARG A 284 -24.15 -6.17 6.70
CA ARG A 284 -22.98 -7.06 6.70
C ARG A 284 -22.07 -6.78 5.51
N PHE A 285 -22.65 -6.64 4.32
CA PHE A 285 -21.89 -6.30 3.12
C PHE A 285 -21.17 -4.96 3.26
N GLU A 286 -21.83 -3.95 3.84
CA GLU A 286 -21.25 -2.63 4.08
C GLU A 286 -19.98 -2.69 4.93
N VAL A 287 -19.98 -3.46 6.02
CA VAL A 287 -18.79 -3.62 6.88
C VAL A 287 -17.64 -4.27 6.10
N VAL A 288 -17.91 -5.38 5.40
CA VAL A 288 -16.86 -6.07 4.63
C VAL A 288 -16.40 -5.21 3.44
N ALA A 289 -17.30 -4.42 2.86
CA ALA A 289 -16.97 -3.52 1.77
C ALA A 289 -16.07 -2.36 2.22
N GLN A 290 -16.33 -1.81 3.42
CA GLN A 290 -15.45 -0.84 4.05
C GLN A 290 -14.06 -1.44 4.28
N GLU A 291 -13.98 -2.62 4.90
CA GLU A 291 -12.72 -3.34 5.10
C GLU A 291 -11.97 -3.56 3.79
N ALA A 292 -12.61 -4.17 2.78
CA ALA A 292 -11.97 -4.45 1.50
C ALA A 292 -11.54 -3.20 0.73
N THR A 293 -12.30 -2.10 0.82
CA THR A 293 -11.93 -0.82 0.20
C THR A 293 -10.67 -0.24 0.84
N VAL A 294 -10.60 -0.29 2.17
CA VAL A 294 -9.46 0.19 2.93
C VAL A 294 -8.22 -0.67 2.66
N MET A 295 -8.36 -2.01 2.66
CA MET A 295 -7.26 -2.91 2.31
C MET A 295 -6.73 -2.62 0.90
N ALA A 296 -7.62 -2.47 -0.10
CA ALA A 296 -7.22 -2.16 -1.47
C ALA A 296 -6.46 -0.82 -1.57
N ARG A 297 -6.85 0.18 -0.77
CA ARG A 297 -6.16 1.47 -0.71
C ARG A 297 -4.75 1.34 -0.11
N ILE A 298 -4.61 0.62 1.01
CA ILE A 298 -3.32 0.33 1.65
C ILE A 298 -2.42 -0.50 0.72
N SER A 299 -2.94 -1.56 0.09
CA SER A 299 -2.18 -2.37 -0.86
C SER A 299 -1.73 -1.57 -2.08
N ARG A 300 -2.57 -0.66 -2.59
CA ARG A 300 -2.20 0.24 -3.69
C ARG A 300 -1.09 1.20 -3.29
N ALA A 301 -1.18 1.79 -2.09
CA ALA A 301 -0.10 2.57 -1.54
C ALA A 301 1.16 1.70 -1.42
N GLY A 302 1.04 0.48 -0.90
CA GLY A 302 2.12 -0.50 -0.84
C GLY A 302 2.82 -0.68 -2.18
N ALA A 303 2.08 -0.94 -3.25
CA ALA A 303 2.65 -1.27 -4.57
C ALA A 303 3.54 -0.18 -5.22
N LEU A 304 3.44 1.09 -4.80
CA LEU A 304 4.21 2.19 -5.37
C LEU A 304 5.60 2.29 -4.73
N SER A 305 6.65 2.20 -5.57
CA SER A 305 8.03 2.46 -5.14
C SER A 305 8.24 3.94 -4.79
N LEU A 306 9.35 4.27 -4.12
CA LEU A 306 9.67 5.67 -3.84
C LEU A 306 9.84 6.47 -5.14
N ALA A 307 10.45 5.86 -6.16
CA ALA A 307 10.62 6.49 -7.46
C ALA A 307 9.28 6.75 -8.19
N ASP A 308 8.31 5.83 -8.09
CA ASP A 308 6.98 5.99 -8.72
C ASP A 308 6.19 7.15 -8.10
N ARG A 309 6.46 7.46 -6.83
CA ARG A 309 5.88 8.61 -6.11
C ARG A 309 6.50 9.93 -6.55
N LEU A 310 7.84 10.00 -6.58
CA LEU A 310 8.56 11.26 -6.75
C LEU A 310 8.75 11.65 -8.23
N ARG A 311 9.06 10.69 -9.11
CA ARG A 311 9.44 10.94 -10.51
C ARG A 311 8.43 11.77 -11.33
N PRO A 312 7.10 11.63 -11.17
CA PRO A 312 6.13 12.43 -11.91
C PRO A 312 6.28 13.94 -11.73
N TYR A 313 6.93 14.39 -10.66
CA TYR A 313 7.08 15.78 -10.26
C TYR A 313 8.50 16.34 -10.49
N LEU A 314 9.41 15.55 -11.09
CA LEU A 314 10.77 15.98 -11.38
C LEU A 314 10.90 16.60 -12.78
N GLY A 315 11.55 17.77 -12.86
CA GLY A 315 11.98 18.39 -14.13
C GLY A 315 10.90 19.13 -14.92
N GLN A 316 9.75 19.48 -14.34
CA GLN A 316 8.68 20.21 -15.05
C GLN A 316 8.88 21.74 -15.09
N ALA A 317 9.71 22.29 -14.19
CA ALA A 317 9.94 23.74 -14.03
C ALA A 317 10.51 24.50 -15.25
N SER A 318 10.80 23.86 -16.39
CA SER A 318 11.33 24.54 -17.59
C SER A 318 10.38 24.60 -18.79
N ALA A 319 9.19 23.99 -18.75
CA ALA A 319 8.31 23.94 -19.93
C ALA A 319 7.21 25.02 -19.96
N GLU A 320 6.85 25.63 -18.83
CA GLU A 320 5.69 26.54 -18.71
C GLU A 320 6.01 27.79 -17.88
N ALA A 321 7.10 28.50 -18.21
CA ALA A 321 7.21 29.91 -17.81
C ALA A 321 6.49 30.76 -18.88
N PRO A 322 5.35 31.42 -18.58
CA PRO A 322 4.79 32.40 -19.50
C PRO A 322 5.80 33.56 -19.61
N GLU A 323 6.37 33.75 -20.80
CA GLU A 323 7.13 34.95 -21.13
C GLU A 323 6.24 36.18 -20.84
N GLY A 324 6.78 37.10 -20.04
CA GLY A 324 6.03 38.18 -19.44
C GLY A 324 5.31 39.07 -20.45
N ASP A 325 4.00 39.14 -20.32
CA ASP A 325 3.23 40.32 -20.68
C ASP A 325 2.89 41.08 -19.38
N GLU A 326 3.25 42.37 -19.36
CA GLU A 326 2.90 43.31 -18.31
C GLU A 326 1.37 43.37 -18.17
N LEU A 327 0.81 42.84 -17.08
CA LEU A 327 -0.62 42.92 -16.79
C LEU A 327 -0.91 44.04 -15.78
N GLU A 328 -1.90 44.86 -16.16
CA GLU A 328 -2.51 45.94 -15.39
C GLU A 328 -3.11 45.42 -14.07
N GLU A 329 -3.09 46.26 -13.05
CA GLU A 329 -3.63 45.98 -11.72
C GLU A 329 -5.13 45.64 -11.76
N GLY A 330 -5.45 44.35 -11.60
CA GLY A 330 -6.78 43.88 -11.24
C GLY A 330 -7.26 42.62 -11.97
N GLU A 331 -6.63 41.48 -11.74
CA GLU A 331 -7.17 40.18 -12.17
C GLU A 331 -6.83 39.06 -11.18
N GLU A 332 -7.64 38.01 -11.21
CA GLU A 332 -7.78 36.90 -10.24
C GLU A 332 -6.48 36.15 -9.90
N ALA A 333 -6.52 35.40 -8.78
CA ALA A 333 -5.41 34.58 -8.29
C ALA A 333 -4.77 33.71 -9.40
N PRO A 334 -3.43 33.53 -9.40
CA PRO A 334 -2.72 32.85 -10.48
C PRO A 334 -3.20 31.40 -10.65
N ALA A 335 -3.34 30.97 -11.91
CA ALA A 335 -3.93 29.70 -12.35
C ALA A 335 -3.26 28.42 -11.81
N ASP A 336 -2.10 28.52 -11.17
CA ASP A 336 -1.29 27.38 -10.68
C ASP A 336 -1.29 27.22 -9.14
N THR A 337 -2.19 27.91 -8.44
CA THR A 337 -2.36 27.77 -6.99
C THR A 337 -3.31 26.63 -6.64
N GLN A 338 -2.89 25.72 -5.76
CA GLN A 338 -3.64 24.53 -5.35
C GLN A 338 -4.10 24.63 -3.90
N ASP A 339 -5.38 24.38 -3.65
CA ASP A 339 -5.91 24.14 -2.30
C ASP A 339 -5.75 22.65 -1.97
N LEU A 340 -4.83 22.35 -1.04
CA LEU A 340 -4.46 20.98 -0.69
C LEU A 340 -5.24 20.42 0.52
N GLY A 341 -6.18 21.17 1.11
CA GLY A 341 -7.08 20.68 2.15
C GLY A 341 -7.22 21.54 3.40
N ASP A 342 -6.38 22.58 3.55
CA ASP A 342 -6.38 23.46 4.74
C ASP A 342 -6.63 24.93 4.39
N GLY A 343 -7.10 25.23 3.17
CA GLY A 343 -7.34 26.60 2.71
C GLY A 343 -6.08 27.40 2.37
N VAL A 344 -4.91 26.75 2.38
CA VAL A 344 -3.63 27.33 1.95
C VAL A 344 -3.40 27.00 0.47
N LEU A 345 -3.33 28.06 -0.33
CA LEU A 345 -3.01 27.99 -1.75
C LEU A 345 -1.50 27.90 -1.95
N VAL A 346 -1.02 26.75 -2.43
CA VAL A 346 0.41 26.53 -2.72
C VAL A 346 0.62 26.40 -4.22
N SER A 347 1.68 27.00 -4.76
CA SER A 347 2.02 26.85 -6.18
C SER A 347 2.70 25.51 -6.45
N MET A 348 2.40 24.90 -7.61
CA MET A 348 3.05 23.65 -8.01
C MET A 348 4.57 23.78 -8.07
N ALA A 349 5.08 24.91 -8.54
CA ALA A 349 6.51 25.21 -8.59
C ALA A 349 7.18 25.22 -7.19
N ALA A 350 6.46 25.64 -6.15
CA ALA A 350 6.98 25.57 -4.78
C ALA A 350 7.09 24.12 -4.29
N ILE A 351 6.13 23.27 -4.64
CA ILE A 351 6.16 21.85 -4.29
C ILE A 351 7.28 21.12 -5.05
N GLU A 352 7.47 21.42 -6.33
CA GLU A 352 8.55 20.84 -7.14
C GLU A 352 9.94 21.27 -6.64
N GLY A 353 10.09 22.54 -6.26
CA GLY A 353 11.31 23.06 -5.64
C GLY A 353 11.61 22.37 -4.31
N GLU A 354 10.63 22.30 -3.41
CA GLU A 354 10.77 21.59 -2.13
C GLU A 354 11.12 20.11 -2.33
N LEU A 355 10.51 19.45 -3.31
CA LEU A 355 10.81 18.05 -3.62
C LEU A 355 12.26 17.86 -4.08
N ALA A 356 12.77 18.77 -4.92
CA ALA A 356 14.15 18.73 -5.38
C ALA A 356 15.13 18.91 -4.20
N ASP A 357 14.88 19.90 -3.35
CA ASP A 357 15.67 20.15 -2.14
C ASP A 357 15.64 18.95 -1.18
N PHE A 358 14.47 18.31 -1.03
CA PHE A 358 14.31 17.11 -0.20
C PHE A 358 15.11 15.92 -0.73
N ILE A 359 15.06 15.67 -2.06
CA ILE A 359 15.82 14.59 -2.70
C ILE A 359 17.33 14.81 -2.58
N GLU A 360 17.80 16.06 -2.71
CA GLU A 360 19.20 16.41 -2.54
C GLU A 360 19.64 16.22 -1.08
N THR A 361 18.86 16.73 -0.13
CA THR A 361 19.17 16.64 1.30
C THR A 361 19.22 15.19 1.80
N MET A 362 18.29 14.35 1.34
CA MET A 362 18.25 12.92 1.67
C MET A 362 19.22 12.08 0.81
N GLN A 363 19.98 12.70 -0.10
CA GLN A 363 20.93 12.03 -1.01
C GLN A 363 20.30 10.89 -1.84
N LEU A 364 19.03 11.02 -2.21
CA LEU A 364 18.31 9.97 -2.92
C LEU A 364 18.80 9.86 -4.37
N PRO A 365 19.07 8.64 -4.89
CA PRO A 365 19.54 8.44 -6.26
C PRO A 365 18.39 8.51 -7.30
N ILE A 366 17.31 9.25 -7.03
CA ILE A 366 16.14 9.35 -7.90
C ILE A 366 16.30 10.56 -8.81
N ARG A 367 16.24 10.35 -10.13
CA ARG A 367 16.40 11.39 -11.15
C ARG A 367 15.26 11.34 -12.17
N ALA A 368 15.12 12.43 -12.93
CA ALA A 368 14.07 12.54 -13.95
C ALA A 368 14.26 11.52 -15.09
N SER A 369 15.51 11.13 -15.40
CA SER A 369 15.80 10.11 -16.41
C SER A 369 16.27 8.79 -15.81
N ALA A 370 15.79 7.67 -16.39
CA ALA A 370 16.17 6.32 -15.96
C ALA A 370 17.68 6.04 -16.14
N ALA A 371 18.33 6.67 -17.12
CA ALA A 371 19.76 6.53 -17.37
C ALA A 371 20.64 7.22 -16.31
N GLU A 372 20.22 8.40 -15.82
CA GLU A 372 20.91 9.07 -14.70
C GLU A 372 20.70 8.33 -13.38
N GLU A 373 19.53 7.71 -13.20
CA GLU A 373 19.24 6.87 -12.04
C GLU A 373 20.08 5.58 -12.03
N GLU A 374 20.24 4.91 -13.17
CA GLU A 374 21.10 3.72 -13.27
C GLU A 374 22.57 4.06 -12.95
N ALA A 375 23.04 5.23 -13.39
CA ALA A 375 24.36 5.75 -13.04
C ALA A 375 24.48 6.12 -11.54
N ALA A 376 23.45 6.71 -10.94
CA ALA A 376 23.42 7.04 -9.51
C ALA A 376 23.33 5.78 -8.63
N LYS A 377 22.58 4.77 -9.05
CA LYS A 377 22.52 3.45 -8.39
C LYS A 377 23.88 2.74 -8.44
N ALA A 378 24.59 2.82 -9.56
CA ALA A 378 25.94 2.25 -9.69
C ALA A 378 26.99 2.94 -8.80
N GLU A 379 26.81 4.23 -8.49
CA GLU A 379 27.61 4.94 -7.47
C GLU A 379 27.29 4.46 -6.05
N LEU A 380 26.02 4.18 -5.75
CA LEU A 380 25.57 3.68 -4.46
C LEU A 380 26.03 2.23 -4.22
N ASP A 381 26.13 1.38 -5.25
CA ASP A 381 26.52 -0.03 -5.15
C ASP A 381 28.03 -0.27 -4.95
N LYS A 382 28.82 0.77 -4.70
CA LYS A 382 30.23 0.64 -4.33
C LYS A 382 30.37 -0.16 -3.02
N PRO A 383 31.36 -1.07 -2.92
CA PRO A 383 31.55 -1.91 -1.74
C PRO A 383 31.78 -1.05 -0.49
N VAL A 384 31.17 -1.48 0.61
CA VAL A 384 31.25 -0.84 1.93
C VAL A 384 32.71 -0.67 2.33
N ALA A 385 33.06 0.47 2.92
CA ALA A 385 34.39 0.72 3.45
C ALA A 385 34.73 -0.37 4.48
N VAL A 386 35.95 -0.91 4.40
CA VAL A 386 36.43 -1.88 5.37
C VAL A 386 37.17 -1.11 6.44
N ASP A 387 36.81 -1.31 7.71
CA ASP A 387 37.47 -0.64 8.84
C ASP A 387 38.95 -1.03 8.91
N GLU A 388 39.75 -0.30 9.71
CA GLU A 388 41.19 -0.58 9.91
C GLU A 388 41.47 -2.03 10.39
N ASP A 389 40.46 -2.70 10.97
CA ASP A 389 40.50 -4.07 11.46
C ASP A 389 40.01 -5.15 10.46
N GLY A 390 39.62 -4.78 9.24
CA GLY A 390 39.20 -5.75 8.22
C GLY A 390 37.76 -6.26 8.36
N LYS A 391 36.92 -5.61 9.18
CA LYS A 391 35.51 -5.95 9.38
C LYS A 391 34.62 -5.03 8.53
N GLU A 392 33.55 -5.58 7.97
CA GLU A 392 32.54 -4.80 7.25
C GLU A 392 31.76 -3.96 8.27
N THR A 393 31.81 -2.62 8.17
CA THR A 393 30.98 -1.71 8.98
C THR A 393 29.54 -1.84 8.54
N ILE A 394 28.63 -2.21 9.46
CA ILE A 394 27.19 -2.18 9.18
C ILE A 394 26.80 -0.70 9.13
N PRO A 395 26.32 -0.16 8.00
CA PRO A 395 25.90 1.24 7.92
C PRO A 395 24.75 1.51 8.90
N ALA A 396 24.77 2.67 9.55
CA ALA A 396 23.74 3.05 10.51
C ALA A 396 22.37 3.25 9.82
N PRO A 397 21.26 2.81 10.42
CA PRO A 397 19.92 2.96 9.85
C PRO A 397 19.44 4.42 9.82
N LEU A 398 18.45 4.68 8.98
CA LEU A 398 17.66 5.93 9.02
C LEU A 398 16.49 5.77 9.99
N LEU A 399 16.32 6.71 10.92
CA LEU A 399 15.18 6.73 11.85
C LEU A 399 14.01 7.54 11.27
N ILE A 400 12.80 6.99 11.33
CA ILE A 400 11.56 7.70 11.00
C ILE A 400 10.71 7.78 12.26
N ILE A 401 10.31 8.99 12.64
CA ILE A 401 9.48 9.26 13.81
C ILE A 401 8.13 9.77 13.34
N LEU A 402 7.08 8.96 13.58
CA LEU A 402 5.72 9.29 13.18
C LEU A 402 4.82 9.48 14.40
N GLY A 403 4.21 10.66 14.48
CA GLY A 403 3.21 11.01 15.47
C GLY A 403 1.99 11.70 14.87
N GLY A 404 1.25 12.39 15.74
CA GLY A 404 0.06 13.17 15.41
C GLY A 404 -1.20 12.67 16.12
N GLY A 405 -2.15 13.58 16.27
CA GLY A 405 -3.50 13.29 16.77
C GLY A 405 -4.50 13.07 15.63
N PHE A 406 -5.63 12.43 15.96
CA PHE A 406 -6.76 12.28 15.05
C PHE A 406 -7.94 13.07 15.60
N SER A 407 -8.47 14.04 14.84
CA SER A 407 -9.65 14.79 15.26
C SER A 407 -10.90 13.90 15.21
N ALA A 408 -11.88 14.17 16.09
CA ALA A 408 -13.09 13.36 16.20
C ALA A 408 -14.01 13.42 14.96
N GLN A 409 -13.86 14.43 14.09
CA GLN A 409 -14.73 14.61 12.92
C GLN A 409 -14.23 13.85 11.67
N ASP A 410 -12.94 13.48 11.61
CA ASP A 410 -12.35 12.78 10.44
C ASP A 410 -11.26 11.78 10.82
N GLN A 411 -11.52 11.02 11.89
CA GLN A 411 -10.57 10.12 12.55
C GLN A 411 -10.07 8.99 11.63
N GLU A 412 -10.94 8.43 10.80
CA GLU A 412 -10.61 7.31 9.91
C GLU A 412 -9.75 7.75 8.72
N GLU A 413 -10.13 8.82 8.02
CA GLU A 413 -9.37 9.31 6.86
C GLU A 413 -7.99 9.84 7.28
N THR A 414 -7.90 10.52 8.42
CA THR A 414 -6.61 11.01 8.93
C THR A 414 -5.68 9.87 9.31
N LEU A 415 -6.22 8.80 9.91
CA LEU A 415 -5.46 7.58 10.18
C LEU A 415 -4.98 6.93 8.88
N LEU A 416 -5.85 6.79 7.88
CA LEU A 416 -5.48 6.21 6.59
C LEU A 416 -4.37 7.00 5.91
N LYS A 417 -4.47 8.33 5.87
CA LYS A 417 -3.40 9.20 5.35
C LYS A 417 -2.07 9.00 6.08
N LYS A 418 -2.11 8.79 7.40
CA LYS A 418 -0.90 8.50 8.20
C LYS A 418 -0.34 7.11 7.93
N LEU A 419 -1.18 6.10 7.72
CA LEU A 419 -0.75 4.75 7.31
C LEU A 419 -0.15 4.75 5.89
N GLU A 420 -0.76 5.48 4.94
CA GLU A 420 -0.22 5.67 3.60
C GLU A 420 1.14 6.37 3.64
N LEU A 421 1.30 7.35 4.54
CA LEU A 421 2.56 8.06 4.74
C LEU A 421 3.62 7.13 5.35
N LEU A 422 3.25 6.34 6.35
CA LEU A 422 4.11 5.32 6.95
C LEU A 422 4.65 4.37 5.87
N ILE A 423 3.78 3.85 5.00
CA ILE A 423 4.16 2.97 3.88
C ILE A 423 5.07 3.71 2.90
N GLY A 424 4.75 4.96 2.56
CA GLY A 424 5.56 5.78 1.67
C GLY A 424 6.96 6.06 2.18
N LEU A 425 7.10 6.38 3.46
CA LEU A 425 8.40 6.61 4.10
C LEU A 425 9.16 5.30 4.34
N SER A 426 8.46 4.18 4.52
CA SER A 426 9.09 2.85 4.63
C SER A 426 9.81 2.41 3.35
N ARG A 427 9.43 2.97 2.19
CA ARG A 427 10.10 2.73 0.90
C ARG A 427 11.53 3.30 0.83
N PHE A 428 11.95 4.13 1.80
CA PHE A 428 13.36 4.52 1.93
C PHE A 428 14.29 3.32 2.19
N ALA A 429 13.76 2.20 2.71
CA ALA A 429 14.51 0.96 2.88
C ALA A 429 15.09 0.41 1.55
N GLU A 430 14.55 0.82 0.39
CA GLU A 430 15.09 0.46 -0.93
C GLU A 430 16.40 1.20 -1.27
N HIS A 431 16.67 2.32 -0.59
CA HIS A 431 17.78 3.22 -0.88
C HIS A 431 18.77 3.38 0.29
N GLU A 432 18.38 3.01 1.52
CA GLU A 432 19.20 3.07 2.72
C GLU A 432 19.87 1.73 3.01
N LYS A 433 21.20 1.66 2.89
CA LYS A 433 21.97 0.42 3.13
C LYS A 433 21.90 -0.05 4.58
N GLY A 434 21.80 0.88 5.52
CA GLY A 434 21.65 0.58 6.96
C GLY A 434 20.25 0.12 7.36
N GLY A 435 19.32 0.11 6.40
CA GLY A 435 17.92 -0.13 6.67
C GLY A 435 17.23 1.08 7.29
N VAL A 436 15.97 0.88 7.64
CA VAL A 436 15.09 1.92 8.17
C VAL A 436 14.46 1.41 9.46
N HIS A 437 14.45 2.27 10.47
CA HIS A 437 13.77 2.03 11.74
C HIS A 437 12.66 3.06 11.93
N VAL A 438 11.46 2.62 12.32
CA VAL A 438 10.30 3.48 12.53
C VAL A 438 9.93 3.48 14.02
N PHE A 439 9.93 4.65 14.63
CA PHE A 439 9.32 4.90 15.93
C PHE A 439 7.93 5.52 15.75
N MET A 440 6.90 4.87 16.32
CA MET A 440 5.54 5.39 16.29
C MET A 440 5.17 6.00 17.65
N GLY A 441 4.67 7.23 17.65
CA GLY A 441 4.16 7.93 18.83
C GLY A 441 2.75 8.49 18.61
N GLY A 442 2.29 9.32 19.55
CA GLY A 442 0.99 9.98 19.48
C GLY A 442 -0.19 9.02 19.41
N ALA A 443 -1.27 9.46 18.77
CA ALA A 443 -2.48 8.64 18.64
C ALA A 443 -2.23 7.39 17.77
N LEU A 444 -1.32 7.46 16.78
CA LEU A 444 -0.98 6.31 15.94
C LEU A 444 -0.46 5.12 16.76
N ALA A 445 0.45 5.36 17.71
CA ALA A 445 0.96 4.33 18.60
C ALA A 445 -0.15 3.67 19.42
N SER A 446 -1.04 4.47 20.02
CA SER A 446 -2.18 3.97 20.79
C SER A 446 -3.12 3.11 19.95
N TYR A 447 -3.27 3.43 18.67
CA TYR A 447 -4.07 2.63 17.74
C TYR A 447 -3.44 1.30 17.40
N VAL A 448 -2.13 1.26 17.19
CA VAL A 448 -1.42 0.00 16.94
C VAL A 448 -1.44 -0.87 18.20
N LEU A 449 -1.14 -0.29 19.37
CA LEU A 449 -1.16 -0.99 20.66
C LEU A 449 -2.53 -1.62 20.94
N SER A 450 -3.63 -0.93 20.65
CA SER A 450 -4.97 -1.47 20.88
C SER A 450 -5.53 -2.32 19.73
N GLY A 451 -5.43 -1.84 18.50
CA GLY A 451 -6.04 -2.46 17.32
C GLY A 451 -5.32 -3.71 16.83
N VAL A 452 -3.99 -3.78 17.01
CA VAL A 452 -3.14 -4.88 16.54
C VAL A 452 -2.67 -5.74 17.70
N LEU A 453 -2.09 -5.11 18.74
CA LEU A 453 -1.55 -5.84 19.89
C LEU A 453 -2.60 -6.19 20.95
N GLY A 454 -3.82 -5.65 20.84
CA GLY A 454 -4.93 -6.00 21.73
C GLY A 454 -4.82 -5.43 23.15
N MET A 455 -3.97 -4.43 23.37
CA MET A 455 -3.83 -3.75 24.65
C MET A 455 -5.04 -2.83 24.92
N SER A 456 -5.44 -2.68 26.19
CA SER A 456 -6.40 -1.63 26.58
C SER A 456 -5.66 -0.31 26.67
N MET A 457 -6.18 0.71 25.97
CA MET A 457 -5.51 2.02 25.79
C MET A 457 -6.42 3.19 26.14
N GLY A 458 -7.56 2.96 26.82
CA GLY A 458 -8.54 4.02 27.02
C GLY A 458 -9.35 4.42 25.78
N LEU A 459 -9.17 3.69 24.66
CA LEU A 459 -9.84 3.98 23.40
C LEU A 459 -11.16 3.22 23.34
N GLY A 460 -12.21 3.89 22.85
CA GLY A 460 -13.49 3.23 22.55
C GLY A 460 -13.32 2.08 21.55
N ALA A 461 -14.34 1.21 21.45
CA ALA A 461 -14.29 0.06 20.55
C ALA A 461 -14.00 0.49 19.09
N MET A 462 -12.84 0.06 18.57
CA MET A 462 -12.45 0.35 17.19
C MET A 462 -13.25 -0.47 16.18
N ASN A 463 -13.59 0.16 15.06
CA ASN A 463 -14.21 -0.50 13.91
C ASN A 463 -13.30 -1.59 13.30
N GLY A 464 -13.89 -2.62 12.70
CA GLY A 464 -13.17 -3.70 12.00
C GLY A 464 -12.28 -3.19 10.87
N ALA A 465 -12.76 -2.21 10.09
CA ALA A 465 -12.01 -1.57 9.02
C ALA A 465 -10.70 -0.92 9.50
N ILE A 466 -10.72 -0.24 10.65
CA ILE A 466 -9.53 0.37 11.27
C ILE A 466 -8.54 -0.70 11.72
N LYS A 467 -9.02 -1.80 12.31
CA LYS A 467 -8.13 -2.91 12.71
C LYS A 467 -7.49 -3.60 11.51
N ALA A 468 -8.27 -3.81 10.45
CA ALA A 468 -7.77 -4.38 9.20
C ALA A 468 -6.71 -3.48 8.56
N SER A 469 -6.94 -2.16 8.50
CA SER A 469 -6.01 -1.19 7.92
C SER A 469 -4.68 -1.14 8.66
N LEU A 470 -4.71 -1.14 10.00
CA LEU A 470 -3.51 -1.17 10.83
C LEU A 470 -2.69 -2.45 10.61
N ARG A 471 -3.36 -3.61 10.58
CA ARG A 471 -2.69 -4.91 10.36
C ARG A 471 -2.04 -4.99 8.98
N GLU A 472 -2.76 -4.58 7.94
CA GLU A 472 -2.25 -4.60 6.57
C GLU A 472 -1.09 -3.62 6.39
N ALA A 473 -1.21 -2.40 6.93
CA ALA A 473 -0.14 -1.42 6.85
C ALA A 473 1.13 -1.90 7.56
N LEU A 474 1.01 -2.47 8.77
CA LEU A 474 2.16 -3.04 9.48
C LEU A 474 2.75 -4.23 8.72
N LEU A 475 1.93 -5.12 8.19
CA LEU A 475 2.40 -6.23 7.37
C LEU A 475 3.20 -5.72 6.17
N GLU A 476 2.68 -4.72 5.44
CA GLU A 476 3.34 -4.15 4.27
C GLU A 476 4.67 -3.49 4.63
N VAL A 477 4.72 -2.72 5.72
CA VAL A 477 5.96 -2.09 6.21
C VAL A 477 6.99 -3.13 6.63
N MET A 478 6.59 -4.12 7.44
CA MET A 478 7.50 -5.16 7.93
C MET A 478 8.01 -6.06 6.80
N ARG A 479 7.24 -6.23 5.71
CA ARG A 479 7.70 -6.93 4.50
C ARG A 479 8.83 -6.21 3.77
N MET A 480 8.97 -4.89 3.96
CA MET A 480 10.08 -4.10 3.43
C MET A 480 11.37 -4.25 4.27
N GLY A 481 11.36 -5.05 5.34
CA GLY A 481 12.51 -5.22 6.24
C GLY A 481 12.69 -4.06 7.22
N VAL A 482 11.67 -3.22 7.38
CA VAL A 482 11.67 -2.07 8.30
C VAL A 482 11.41 -2.55 9.72
N SER A 483 12.23 -2.08 10.67
CA SER A 483 12.03 -2.35 12.09
C SER A 483 11.06 -1.33 12.69
N ILE A 484 10.12 -1.77 13.51
CA ILE A 484 9.09 -0.90 14.12
C ILE A 484 9.22 -0.96 15.64
N SER A 485 9.31 0.20 16.30
CA SER A 485 9.26 0.32 17.75
C SER A 485 8.07 1.16 18.21
N LEU A 486 7.45 0.72 19.30
CA LEU A 486 6.37 1.42 19.99
C LEU A 486 6.83 1.90 21.39
N PRO A 487 6.14 2.88 21.99
CA PRO A 487 6.51 3.43 23.30
C PRO A 487 6.44 2.39 24.41
N LEU A 488 7.44 2.38 25.29
CA LEU A 488 7.49 1.49 26.47
C LEU A 488 6.59 1.95 27.61
N ASP A 489 6.34 3.26 27.71
CA ASP A 489 5.47 3.89 28.68
C ASP A 489 4.76 5.10 28.07
N LEU A 490 3.65 5.49 28.70
CA LEU A 490 2.78 6.57 28.22
C LEU A 490 2.31 7.42 29.39
N VAL A 491 2.11 8.71 29.14
CA VAL A 491 1.53 9.64 30.12
C VAL A 491 0.01 9.70 29.91
N CYS A 492 -0.75 9.45 30.97
CA CYS A 492 -2.20 9.35 30.91
C CYS A 492 -2.89 10.33 31.85
N GLU A 493 -4.13 10.70 31.50
CA GLU A 493 -5.04 11.53 32.29
C GLU A 493 -6.37 10.78 32.52
N GLU A 494 -6.94 10.92 33.71
CA GLU A 494 -8.25 10.33 34.03
C GLU A 494 -9.40 11.18 33.45
N LEU A 495 -10.35 10.53 32.79
CA LEU A 495 -11.58 11.15 32.30
C LEU A 495 -12.50 11.44 33.50
N ALA A 496 -12.86 12.71 33.70
CA ALA A 496 -13.79 13.09 34.76
C ALA A 496 -15.13 12.34 34.60
N SER A 497 -15.51 11.57 35.63
CA SER A 497 -16.78 10.86 35.65
C SER A 497 -17.95 11.85 35.64
N THR A 498 -18.71 11.92 34.55
CA THR A 498 -19.99 12.62 34.53
C THR A 498 -21.05 11.72 35.20
N GLU A 499 -20.98 11.58 36.52
CA GLU A 499 -22.11 11.09 37.31
C GLU A 499 -22.68 12.29 38.08
N ASP A 500 -23.90 12.70 37.71
CA ASP A 500 -24.74 13.62 38.47
C ASP A 500 -24.98 13.05 39.88
N GLY A 501 -24.48 13.72 40.92
CA GLY A 501 -24.87 13.44 42.31
C GLY A 501 -23.90 13.96 43.37
N ASP A 502 -24.20 15.16 43.88
CA ASP A 502 -23.80 15.74 45.18
C ASP A 502 -22.81 14.95 46.06
N GLU A 503 -21.54 15.36 46.08
CA GLU A 503 -20.85 15.88 47.27
C GLU A 503 -19.49 16.44 46.83
N ALA A 504 -19.22 17.70 47.17
CA ALA A 504 -17.96 18.37 46.91
C ALA A 504 -16.83 17.70 47.71
N ALA A 505 -16.20 16.68 47.11
CA ALA A 505 -14.83 16.33 47.45
C ALA A 505 -13.92 17.41 46.86
N GLU A 506 -13.04 17.96 47.68
CA GLU A 506 -12.06 18.96 47.25
C GLU A 506 -11.27 18.44 46.04
N PRO A 507 -10.98 19.29 45.03
CA PRO A 507 -10.24 18.87 43.86
C PRO A 507 -8.84 18.42 44.30
N GLN A 508 -8.59 17.11 44.24
CA GLN A 508 -7.23 16.59 44.24
C GLN A 508 -6.52 17.15 43.00
N ASP A 509 -5.29 17.60 43.17
CA ASP A 509 -4.50 18.34 42.19
C ASP A 509 -4.65 17.79 40.76
N ALA A 510 -5.41 18.51 39.92
CA ALA A 510 -5.68 18.17 38.52
C ALA A 510 -4.45 18.39 37.59
N ASN A 511 -3.23 18.27 38.14
CA ASN A 511 -2.01 18.80 37.54
C ASN A 511 -0.85 17.78 37.41
N SER A 512 -1.10 16.47 37.58
CA SER A 512 -0.08 15.45 37.34
C SER A 512 -0.64 14.29 36.53
N GLY A 513 -0.34 14.26 35.23
CA GLY A 513 -0.49 13.03 34.45
C GLY A 513 0.37 11.92 35.04
N LEU A 514 -0.15 10.70 35.06
CA LEU A 514 0.57 9.54 35.59
C LEU A 514 1.30 8.85 34.43
N ALA A 515 2.62 8.68 34.56
CA ALA A 515 3.37 7.81 33.67
C ALA A 515 2.98 6.35 33.94
N ALA A 516 2.41 5.68 32.94
CA ALA A 516 1.93 4.32 33.00
C ALA A 516 2.92 3.40 32.25
N PRO A 517 3.71 2.57 32.96
CA PRO A 517 4.63 1.63 32.31
C PRO A 517 3.84 0.47 31.67
N LEU A 518 4.15 0.13 30.42
CA LEU A 518 3.44 -0.93 29.67
C LEU A 518 4.09 -2.31 29.83
N ALA A 519 5.12 -2.47 30.68
CA ALA A 519 5.89 -3.71 30.79
C ALA A 519 5.03 -4.97 31.06
N ALA A 520 3.95 -4.86 31.83
CA ALA A 520 3.02 -5.98 32.06
C ALA A 520 2.22 -6.35 30.79
N ALA A 521 1.74 -5.34 30.06
CA ALA A 521 1.03 -5.51 28.81
C ALA A 521 1.94 -6.12 27.72
N TRP A 522 3.19 -5.64 27.63
CA TRP A 522 4.19 -6.19 26.72
C TRP A 522 4.46 -7.68 26.94
N ARG A 523 4.60 -8.13 28.21
CA ARG A 523 4.76 -9.56 28.52
C ARG A 523 3.54 -10.40 28.11
N GLN A 524 2.34 -9.85 28.27
CA GLN A 524 1.12 -10.54 27.84
C GLN A 524 1.08 -10.68 26.32
N VAL A 525 1.41 -9.61 25.59
CA VAL A 525 1.44 -9.62 24.13
C VAL A 525 2.48 -10.62 23.61
N ALA A 526 3.68 -10.66 24.19
CA ALA A 526 4.72 -11.63 23.81
C ALA A 526 4.28 -13.10 24.02
N SER A 527 3.36 -13.36 24.95
CA SER A 527 2.83 -14.71 25.19
C SER A 527 1.76 -15.16 24.17
N THR A 528 1.28 -14.25 23.31
CA THR A 528 0.19 -14.53 22.37
C THR A 528 0.68 -14.36 20.93
N PRO A 529 0.60 -15.38 20.07
CA PRO A 529 0.95 -15.22 18.67
C PRO A 529 -0.07 -14.32 17.96
N LEU A 530 0.39 -13.22 17.40
CA LEU A 530 -0.46 -12.24 16.70
C LEU A 530 -0.34 -12.39 15.20
N PHE A 531 -1.39 -12.91 14.56
CA PHE A 531 -1.46 -13.09 13.12
C PHE A 531 -1.70 -11.74 12.40
N LEU A 532 -0.84 -11.40 11.43
CA LEU A 532 -0.98 -10.22 10.58
C LEU A 532 -1.61 -10.53 9.22
N GLY A 533 -1.34 -11.70 8.65
CA GLY A 533 -1.77 -12.03 7.30
C GLY A 533 -0.89 -13.07 6.64
N TYR A 534 -0.90 -13.09 5.31
CA TYR A 534 -0.10 -14.03 4.52
C TYR A 534 0.93 -13.27 3.67
N SER A 535 2.13 -13.84 3.55
CA SER A 535 3.17 -13.37 2.65
C SER A 535 3.86 -14.58 2.02
N ASP A 536 3.98 -14.62 0.70
CA ASP A 536 4.66 -15.70 -0.02
C ASP A 536 4.09 -17.10 0.33
N CYS A 537 2.77 -17.19 0.47
CA CYS A 537 2.03 -18.39 0.90
C CYS A 537 2.37 -18.89 2.33
N ARG A 538 3.01 -18.05 3.15
CA ARG A 538 3.32 -18.31 4.56
C ARG A 538 2.47 -17.43 5.47
N GLU A 539 2.19 -17.92 6.66
CA GLU A 539 1.51 -17.17 7.71
C GLU A 539 2.49 -16.19 8.38
N CYS A 540 2.10 -14.93 8.51
CA CYS A 540 2.91 -13.89 9.12
C CYS A 540 2.41 -13.60 10.54
N TYR A 541 3.31 -13.75 11.51
CA TYR A 541 3.06 -13.45 12.92
C TYR A 541 3.95 -12.32 13.41
N VAL A 542 3.48 -11.55 14.39
CA VAL A 542 4.31 -10.60 15.15
C VAL A 542 4.94 -11.31 16.33
N SER A 543 6.26 -11.26 16.42
CA SER A 543 7.01 -11.51 17.65
C SER A 543 7.48 -10.17 18.22
N VAL A 544 7.46 -10.02 19.53
CA VAL A 544 7.70 -8.73 20.20
C VAL A 544 8.87 -8.82 21.15
N ASP A 545 9.83 -7.90 21.00
CA ASP A 545 10.84 -7.65 22.01
C ASP A 545 10.25 -6.78 23.13
N THR A 546 10.06 -7.38 24.30
CA THR A 546 9.46 -6.70 25.46
C THR A 546 10.37 -5.67 26.12
N GLN A 547 11.69 -5.72 25.89
CA GLN A 547 12.64 -4.77 26.47
C GLN A 547 12.66 -3.46 25.69
N HIS A 548 12.66 -3.56 24.36
CA HIS A 548 12.79 -2.40 23.47
C HIS A 548 11.50 -2.04 22.73
N GLY A 549 10.39 -2.77 22.96
CA GLY A 549 9.11 -2.51 22.29
C GLY A 549 9.18 -2.69 20.77
N ILE A 550 10.10 -3.53 20.28
CA ILE A 550 10.35 -3.76 18.85
C ILE A 550 9.47 -4.90 18.34
N LEU A 551 8.87 -4.69 17.17
CA LEU A 551 8.06 -5.68 16.47
C LEU A 551 8.92 -6.37 15.39
N HIS A 552 8.94 -7.70 15.42
CA HIS A 552 9.60 -8.54 14.43
C HIS A 552 8.58 -9.40 13.69
N LEU A 553 8.80 -9.58 12.39
CA LEU A 553 7.95 -10.39 11.53
C LEU A 553 8.47 -11.83 11.48
N GLN A 554 7.64 -12.78 11.93
CA GLN A 554 7.94 -14.21 11.85
C GLN A 554 7.05 -14.85 10.80
N LYS A 555 7.66 -15.41 9.74
CA LYS A 555 6.95 -16.19 8.72
C LYS A 555 6.95 -17.66 9.12
N CYS A 556 5.77 -18.27 9.17
CA CYS A 556 5.56 -19.68 9.49
C CYS A 556 4.88 -20.39 8.32
N GLU A 557 5.11 -21.70 8.20
CA GLU A 557 4.34 -22.51 7.24
C GLU A 557 2.87 -22.59 7.71
N PRO A 558 1.89 -22.73 6.78
CA PRO A 558 0.48 -22.76 7.16
C PRO A 558 0.17 -23.83 8.21
N GLY A 559 -0.46 -23.43 9.32
CA GLY A 559 -0.78 -24.30 10.46
C GLY A 559 0.37 -24.56 11.45
N GLU A 560 1.57 -24.02 11.24
CA GLU A 560 2.66 -24.05 12.24
C GLU A 560 2.57 -22.80 13.13
N LEU A 561 2.51 -22.99 14.45
CA LEU A 561 2.53 -21.87 15.39
C LEU A 561 3.95 -21.28 15.50
N PRO A 562 4.08 -19.94 15.68
CA PRO A 562 5.38 -19.32 15.84
C PRO A 562 6.07 -19.85 17.11
N ARG A 563 7.37 -20.16 16.98
CA ARG A 563 8.21 -20.63 18.09
C ARG A 563 8.45 -19.47 19.06
N SER A 564 8.18 -19.67 20.35
CA SER A 564 8.53 -18.72 21.40
C SER A 564 10.06 -18.60 21.52
N GLN A 565 10.60 -17.38 21.47
CA GLN A 565 12.04 -17.12 21.58
C GLN A 565 12.67 -17.59 22.92
N ASP A 566 11.84 -17.89 23.94
CA ASP A 566 12.27 -18.36 25.26
C ASP A 566 12.22 -19.89 25.45
N ALA A 567 11.94 -20.68 24.41
CA ALA A 567 11.95 -22.14 24.53
C ALA A 567 13.40 -22.69 24.42
N PRO A 568 13.96 -23.36 25.44
CA PRO A 568 15.26 -23.97 25.32
C PRO A 568 15.28 -25.02 24.19
N GLU A 569 16.30 -24.95 23.35
CA GLU A 569 16.59 -25.93 22.30
C GLU A 569 17.01 -27.27 22.93
N GLU A 570 16.07 -28.06 23.44
CA GLU A 570 16.17 -29.52 23.53
C GLU A 570 14.86 -30.10 24.10
N ASP A 571 14.36 -31.14 23.43
CA ASP A 571 13.19 -31.97 23.76
C ASP A 571 11.77 -31.40 23.51
N ALA A 572 11.24 -31.66 22.32
CA ALA A 572 9.80 -31.92 22.15
C ALA A 572 9.53 -32.97 21.06
N ALA A 573 9.19 -34.17 21.51
CA ALA A 573 8.60 -35.24 20.72
C ALA A 573 7.25 -34.80 20.11
N PRO A 574 6.76 -35.44 19.02
CA PRO A 574 5.56 -35.00 18.33
C PRO A 574 4.33 -35.21 19.22
N ILE A 575 3.61 -34.12 19.52
CA ILE A 575 2.29 -34.16 20.13
C ILE A 575 1.26 -34.20 19.00
N GLU A 576 0.50 -35.29 18.93
CA GLU A 576 -0.55 -35.47 17.94
C GLU A 576 -1.69 -34.46 18.13
N ALA A 577 -2.19 -33.97 17.00
CA ALA A 577 -3.20 -32.93 16.90
C ALA A 577 -4.61 -33.50 17.13
N ASP A 578 -5.19 -33.19 18.29
CA ASP A 578 -6.63 -33.25 18.48
C ASP A 578 -7.24 -31.90 18.12
N GLY A 579 -8.08 -31.91 17.07
CA GLY A 579 -8.70 -30.74 16.50
C GLY A 579 -9.80 -30.16 17.38
N GLU A 580 -9.59 -28.92 17.82
CA GLU A 580 -10.66 -28.02 18.23
C GLU A 580 -10.28 -26.61 17.76
N ALA A 581 -11.06 -26.08 16.82
CA ALA A 581 -10.85 -24.76 16.24
C ALA A 581 -10.82 -23.72 17.36
N ALA A 582 -9.63 -23.17 17.62
CA ALA A 582 -9.42 -22.11 18.59
C ALA A 582 -10.14 -20.84 18.10
N THR A 583 -11.39 -20.67 18.53
CA THR A 583 -11.97 -19.34 18.71
C THR A 583 -10.98 -18.51 19.52
N THR A 584 -10.50 -17.42 18.92
CA THR A 584 -9.68 -16.38 19.55
C THR A 584 -10.10 -16.19 21.01
N PRO A 585 -9.28 -16.58 22.01
CA PRO A 585 -9.66 -16.38 23.39
C PRO A 585 -9.77 -14.88 23.64
N ALA A 586 -10.90 -14.46 24.21
CA ALA A 586 -11.10 -13.11 24.69
C ALA A 586 -9.98 -12.79 25.69
N VAL A 587 -9.06 -11.93 25.27
CA VAL A 587 -7.93 -11.46 26.06
C VAL A 587 -8.49 -10.61 27.21
N THR A 588 -8.33 -11.08 28.44
CA THR A 588 -8.43 -10.21 29.63
C THR A 588 -7.38 -9.12 29.50
N THR A 589 -7.81 -7.88 29.34
CA THR A 589 -7.01 -6.72 28.94
C THR A 589 -6.03 -6.29 30.03
N SER A 590 -4.73 -6.50 29.82
CA SER A 590 -3.67 -5.72 30.48
C SER A 590 -3.40 -4.46 29.66
N GLY A 591 -3.24 -3.31 30.32
CA GLY A 591 -3.04 -2.02 29.68
C GLY A 591 -3.55 -0.86 30.53
N ILE A 592 -3.82 0.27 29.89
CA ILE A 592 -4.38 1.49 30.48
C ILE A 592 -5.91 1.35 30.55
N PRO A 593 -6.54 1.51 31.73
CA PRO A 593 -7.98 1.34 31.90
C PRO A 593 -8.81 2.30 31.04
N ASP A 594 -10.05 1.90 30.71
CA ASP A 594 -10.99 2.68 29.88
C ASP A 594 -11.33 4.08 30.44
N ALA A 595 -11.15 4.30 31.74
CA ALA A 595 -11.35 5.60 32.39
C ALA A 595 -10.19 6.60 32.17
N TRP A 596 -9.11 6.18 31.52
CA TRP A 596 -7.90 6.98 31.30
C TRP A 596 -7.70 7.23 29.81
N THR A 597 -7.07 8.33 29.45
CA THR A 597 -6.72 8.65 28.05
C THR A 597 -5.23 8.94 27.95
N VAL A 598 -4.58 8.38 26.92
CA VAL A 598 -3.18 8.64 26.58
C VAL A 598 -3.03 10.07 26.06
N ARG A 599 -2.06 10.81 26.59
CA ARG A 599 -1.81 12.21 26.25
C ARG A 599 -0.43 12.47 25.67
N ASP A 600 0.60 11.77 26.12
CA ASP A 600 1.97 11.94 25.65
C ASP A 600 2.78 10.64 25.86
N ILE A 601 3.98 10.57 25.30
CA ILE A 601 4.93 9.49 25.59
C ILE A 601 5.56 9.67 26.98
N GLY A 602 5.89 8.56 27.64
CA GLY A 602 6.54 8.59 28.95
C GLY A 602 8.08 8.72 28.88
N PRO A 603 8.74 8.89 30.04
CA PRO A 603 10.19 9.04 30.11
C PRO A 603 10.97 7.82 29.58
N ALA A 604 10.47 6.58 29.74
CA ALA A 604 11.17 5.41 29.20
C ALA A 604 11.12 5.38 27.66
N ALA A 605 10.03 5.85 27.06
CA ALA A 605 9.91 6.02 25.62
C ALA A 605 10.80 7.16 25.07
N VAL A 606 11.02 8.22 25.85
CA VAL A 606 12.01 9.26 25.50
C VAL A 606 13.43 8.70 25.51
N GLU A 607 13.78 7.90 26.52
CA GLU A 607 15.09 7.22 26.58
C GLU A 607 15.27 6.24 25.41
N GLN A 608 14.21 5.50 25.06
CA GLN A 608 14.19 4.65 23.87
C GLN A 608 14.47 5.45 22.59
N LEU A 609 13.85 6.62 22.43
CA LEU A 609 14.12 7.53 21.30
C LEU A 609 15.56 8.04 21.28
N ARG A 610 16.12 8.41 22.44
CA ARG A 610 17.52 8.83 22.60
C ARG A 610 18.47 7.73 22.08
N MET A 611 18.26 6.48 22.53
CA MET A 611 19.07 5.34 22.07
C MET A 611 18.93 5.08 20.56
N LEU A 612 17.72 5.19 20.01
CA LEU A 612 17.50 5.02 18.57
C LEU A 612 18.19 6.11 17.76
N LEU A 613 18.12 7.37 18.19
CA LEU A 613 18.80 8.50 17.55
C LEU A 613 20.32 8.35 17.59
N ARG A 614 20.89 7.89 18.71
CA ARG A 614 22.33 7.59 18.83
C ARG A 614 22.82 6.55 17.81
N ARG A 615 21.97 5.58 17.45
CA ARG A 615 22.31 4.50 16.51
C ARG A 615 22.01 4.84 15.05
N SER A 616 21.43 6.00 14.76
CA SER A 616 20.90 6.32 13.43
C SER A 616 21.79 7.31 12.68
N ARG A 617 21.89 7.15 11.36
CA ARG A 617 22.58 8.11 10.47
C ARG A 617 21.84 9.44 10.35
N GLY A 618 20.53 9.41 10.56
CA GLY A 618 19.67 10.59 10.44
C GLY A 618 18.25 10.32 10.89
N ALA A 619 17.42 11.35 10.87
CA ALA A 619 16.03 11.29 11.30
C ALA A 619 15.07 11.99 10.35
N ILE A 620 13.91 11.36 10.08
CA ILE A 620 12.74 12.00 9.47
C ILE A 620 11.64 12.10 10.52
N TRP A 621 11.15 13.30 10.79
CA TRP A 621 10.10 13.53 11.80
C TRP A 621 8.81 14.08 11.17
N ASN A 622 7.67 13.45 11.47
CA ASN A 622 6.33 13.95 11.13
C ASN A 622 5.31 13.68 12.24
N GLY A 623 4.90 14.74 12.93
CA GLY A 623 3.79 14.80 13.88
C GLY A 623 4.22 14.74 15.34
N ALA A 624 3.46 15.39 16.22
CA ALA A 624 3.70 15.41 17.66
C ALA A 624 3.58 14.02 18.30
N LEU A 625 4.37 13.76 19.34
CA LEU A 625 4.30 12.50 20.11
C LEU A 625 3.20 12.54 21.18
N GLY A 626 2.65 13.72 21.47
CA GLY A 626 1.57 13.96 22.43
C GLY A 626 0.58 15.04 21.98
N CYS A 627 -0.39 15.35 22.86
CA CYS A 627 -1.39 16.41 22.70
C CYS A 627 -0.77 17.81 22.80
N HIS A 628 -0.12 18.24 21.72
CA HIS A 628 0.60 19.51 21.67
C HIS A 628 -0.25 20.77 21.87
N GLU A 629 -1.58 20.69 21.87
CA GLU A 629 -2.45 21.84 22.13
C GLU A 629 -2.40 22.29 23.60
N GLU A 630 -1.96 21.42 24.51
CA GLU A 630 -1.87 21.68 25.94
C GLU A 630 -0.42 21.56 26.42
N GLU A 631 0.13 22.62 27.02
CA GLU A 631 1.53 22.71 27.46
C GLU A 631 1.97 21.55 28.36
N LYS A 632 1.07 21.02 29.20
CA LYS A 632 1.34 19.88 30.08
C LYS A 632 1.62 18.55 29.34
N TRP A 633 1.20 18.43 28.08
CA TRP A 633 1.30 17.21 27.25
C TRP A 633 2.26 17.37 26.05
N GLN A 634 3.15 18.36 26.11
CA GLN A 634 4.16 18.63 25.08
C GLN A 634 5.54 18.07 25.42
N LYS A 635 5.74 17.56 26.64
CA LYS A 635 7.07 17.19 27.17
C LYS A 635 7.80 16.19 26.27
N GLY A 636 7.15 15.11 25.87
CA GLY A 636 7.76 14.11 25.00
C GLY A 636 8.15 14.65 23.63
N THR A 637 7.37 15.60 23.08
CA THR A 637 7.68 16.25 21.80
C THR A 637 8.81 17.27 21.95
N HIS A 638 8.86 18.00 23.06
CA HIS A 638 9.93 18.94 23.39
C HIS A 638 11.28 18.22 23.57
N GLU A 639 11.29 17.11 24.31
CA GLU A 639 12.48 16.26 24.47
C GLU A 639 12.96 15.72 23.13
N LEU A 640 12.07 15.27 22.25
CA LEU A 640 12.46 14.83 20.90
C LEU A 640 13.21 15.93 20.13
N ILE A 641 12.71 17.17 20.16
CA ILE A 641 13.34 18.30 19.46
C ILE A 641 14.73 18.57 20.04
N GLY A 642 14.86 18.60 21.37
CA GLY A 642 16.16 18.77 22.03
C GLY A 642 17.15 17.66 21.69
N LEU A 643 16.70 16.41 21.61
CA LEU A 643 17.54 15.28 21.18
C LEU A 643 18.03 15.44 19.74
N LEU A 644 17.17 15.91 18.82
CA LEU A 644 17.56 16.19 17.43
C LEU A 644 18.59 17.33 17.34
N GLU A 645 18.39 18.42 18.08
CA GLU A 645 19.34 19.54 18.15
C GLU A 645 20.69 19.12 18.76
N GLY A 646 20.65 18.30 19.81
CA GLY A 646 21.83 17.73 20.45
C GLY A 646 22.66 16.87 19.49
N ARG A 647 22.02 16.04 18.66
CA ARG A 647 22.71 15.26 17.62
C ARG A 647 23.33 16.14 16.52
N LEU A 648 22.65 17.21 16.12
CA LEU A 648 23.12 18.12 15.06
C LEU A 648 24.27 19.04 15.52
N THR A 649 24.33 19.37 16.80
CA THR A 649 25.37 20.26 17.36
C THR A 649 26.59 19.51 17.90
N GLY A 650 26.46 18.20 18.14
CA GLY A 650 27.45 17.40 18.87
C GLY A 650 27.54 17.72 20.37
N ALA A 651 26.73 18.68 20.87
CA ALA A 651 26.75 19.07 22.27
C ALA A 651 26.20 17.97 23.19
N GLY A 652 25.24 17.19 22.70
CA GLY A 652 24.72 16.03 23.43
C GLY A 652 25.72 14.89 23.57
N GLU A 653 26.68 14.76 22.65
CA GLU A 653 27.74 13.72 22.76
C GLU A 653 28.76 14.08 23.85
N ALA A 654 29.11 15.37 23.97
CA ALA A 654 30.15 15.82 24.90
C ALA A 654 29.73 15.79 26.38
N GLU A 655 28.50 16.18 26.71
CA GLU A 655 27.99 16.06 28.10
C GLU A 655 27.81 14.58 28.49
N GLU A 656 27.41 13.72 27.56
CA GLU A 656 27.21 12.30 27.82
C GLU A 656 28.54 11.53 27.93
N ASP A 657 29.57 11.87 27.12
CA ASP A 657 30.92 11.30 27.27
C ASP A 657 31.52 11.67 28.64
N GLU A 658 31.26 12.89 29.15
CA GLU A 658 31.68 13.32 30.49
C GLU A 658 30.92 12.56 31.61
N GLU A 659 29.60 12.38 31.50
CA GLU A 659 28.82 11.59 32.46
C GLU A 659 29.20 10.09 32.47
N ASP A 660 29.43 9.49 31.29
CA ASP A 660 29.88 8.11 31.16
C ASP A 660 31.31 7.92 31.75
N GLU A 661 32.21 8.89 31.57
CA GLU A 661 33.55 8.91 32.20
C GLU A 661 33.44 9.02 33.74
N GLU A 662 32.55 9.87 34.26
CA GLU A 662 32.31 10.01 35.71
C GLU A 662 31.72 8.73 36.34
N GLU A 663 30.77 8.05 35.67
CA GLU A 663 30.23 6.76 36.14
C GLU A 663 31.28 5.63 36.13
N GLU A 664 32.19 5.62 35.16
CA GLU A 664 33.31 4.67 35.11
C GLU A 664 34.31 4.92 36.26
N GLU A 665 34.63 6.19 36.56
CA GLU A 665 35.49 6.56 37.70
C GLU A 665 34.85 6.21 39.06
N GLU A 666 33.54 6.42 39.24
CA GLU A 666 32.84 6.04 40.48
C GLU A 666 32.78 4.51 40.71
N ASP A 667 32.67 3.72 39.64
CA ASP A 667 32.71 2.25 39.72
C ASP A 667 34.12 1.71 40.04
N GLU A 668 35.18 2.44 39.69
CA GLU A 668 36.58 2.13 40.04
C GLU A 668 36.94 2.54 41.48
N GLU A 669 36.45 3.70 41.96
CA GLU A 669 36.69 4.17 43.34
C GLU A 669 35.89 3.38 44.40
N GLY A 670 34.83 2.66 44.00
CA GLY A 670 34.00 1.84 44.89
C GLY A 670 34.60 0.51 45.34
N ASP A 671 35.78 0.10 44.84
CA ASP A 671 36.41 -1.20 45.14
C ASP A 671 37.55 -1.12 46.19
N GLU A 672 37.91 0.08 46.67
CA GLU A 672 38.94 0.26 47.71
C GLU A 672 38.33 0.49 49.11
N GLY A 673 37.56 -0.49 49.60
CA GLY A 673 37.01 -0.47 50.95
C GLY A 673 36.92 -1.87 51.56
N GLU A 674 37.85 -2.18 52.47
CA GLU A 674 37.95 -3.42 53.25
C GLU A 674 36.60 -3.90 53.82
N ASP A 675 36.15 -5.10 53.42
CA ASP A 675 35.68 -6.17 54.32
C ASP A 675 35.30 -7.44 53.52
N GLU A 676 35.95 -8.56 53.85
CA GLU A 676 35.74 -9.89 53.27
C GLU A 676 34.37 -10.50 53.68
N GLU A 677 33.29 -10.22 52.95
CA GLU A 677 32.15 -11.15 52.86
C GLU A 677 31.62 -11.24 51.42
N ALA A 678 31.46 -12.47 50.94
CA ALA A 678 31.20 -12.83 49.54
C ALA A 678 29.98 -12.12 48.93
N LYS A 679 30.23 -11.10 48.09
CA LYS A 679 29.25 -10.54 47.15
C LYS A 679 29.15 -11.39 45.88
N PRO A 680 27.96 -11.50 45.25
CA PRO A 680 27.79 -12.24 43.99
C PRO A 680 28.60 -11.59 42.87
N ARG A 681 29.21 -12.41 42.00
CA ARG A 681 29.98 -11.96 40.83
C ARG A 681 29.13 -11.01 39.97
N LYS A 682 29.58 -9.75 39.80
CA LYS A 682 29.05 -8.80 38.79
C LYS A 682 29.16 -9.49 37.41
N GLU A 683 28.06 -9.52 36.67
CA GLU A 683 28.02 -10.00 35.28
C GLU A 683 28.92 -9.12 34.40
N PRO A 684 29.56 -9.66 33.34
CA PRO A 684 30.43 -8.87 32.48
C PRO A 684 29.62 -7.77 31.78
N LYS A 685 29.98 -6.49 32.01
CA LYS A 685 29.40 -5.34 31.30
C LYS A 685 29.67 -5.48 29.79
N VAL A 686 28.61 -5.39 28.98
CA VAL A 686 28.67 -5.36 27.52
C VAL A 686 29.39 -4.07 27.09
N PRO A 687 30.39 -4.11 26.20
CA PRO A 687 31.04 -2.89 25.72
C PRO A 687 30.03 -1.99 25.00
N LYS A 688 29.84 -0.75 25.47
CA LYS A 688 28.93 0.25 24.87
C LYS A 688 29.47 0.69 23.50
N GLU A 689 28.62 0.65 22.48
CA GLU A 689 28.94 0.99 21.09
C GLU A 689 29.04 2.51 20.90
N ARG A 690 30.00 2.99 20.08
CA ARG A 690 30.13 4.42 19.75
C ARG A 690 28.88 4.93 19.01
N PRO A 691 28.46 6.19 19.23
CA PRO A 691 27.34 6.78 18.51
C PRO A 691 27.62 6.80 17.00
N ALA A 692 26.58 6.59 16.20
CA ALA A 692 26.67 6.66 14.75
C ALA A 692 26.82 8.12 14.29
N GLU A 693 27.55 8.33 13.20
CA GLU A 693 27.66 9.65 12.56
C GLU A 693 26.28 10.14 12.12
N PHE A 694 25.88 11.33 12.56
CA PHE A 694 24.55 11.89 12.30
C PHE A 694 24.63 12.97 11.22
N GLU A 695 24.12 12.67 10.04
CA GLU A 695 24.30 13.46 8.83
C GLU A 695 23.10 14.36 8.50
N VAL A 696 21.87 13.88 8.76
CA VAL A 696 20.66 14.52 8.24
C VAL A 696 19.49 14.49 9.21
N ALA A 697 18.79 15.61 9.34
CA ALA A 697 17.48 15.70 9.99
C ALA A 697 16.47 16.38 9.07
N ALA A 698 15.34 15.72 8.80
CA ALA A 698 14.28 16.24 7.96
C ALA A 698 12.95 16.30 8.74
N VAL A 699 12.32 17.48 8.76
CA VAL A 699 11.02 17.70 9.40
C VAL A 699 9.96 17.92 8.33
N LEU A 700 8.95 17.05 8.33
CA LEU A 700 7.92 17.01 7.29
C LEU A 700 6.56 17.46 7.83
N GLY A 701 5.80 18.19 7.02
CA GLY A 701 4.45 18.61 7.34
C GLY A 701 4.34 19.89 8.15
N HIS A 702 3.25 20.63 7.92
CA HIS A 702 3.04 21.96 8.48
C HIS A 702 3.09 21.99 10.02
N ASP A 703 2.42 21.04 10.68
CA ASP A 703 2.36 21.01 12.14
C ASP A 703 3.73 20.74 12.77
N SER A 704 4.55 19.91 12.14
CA SER A 704 5.89 19.59 12.65
C SER A 704 6.86 20.74 12.44
N SER A 705 6.80 21.39 11.26
CA SER A 705 7.57 22.62 10.99
C SER A 705 7.20 23.75 11.96
N ARG A 706 5.90 23.87 12.31
CA ARG A 706 5.42 24.84 13.29
C ARG A 706 5.92 24.53 14.70
N LEU A 707 5.81 23.28 15.15
CA LEU A 707 6.31 22.84 16.45
C LEU A 707 7.82 23.05 16.59
N LEU A 708 8.59 22.69 15.56
CA LEU A 708 10.02 22.98 15.50
C LEU A 708 10.28 24.49 15.65
N SER A 709 9.54 25.33 14.94
CA SER A 709 9.73 26.79 15.01
C SER A 709 9.37 27.40 16.36
N GLU A 710 8.42 26.80 17.08
CA GLU A 710 7.93 27.28 18.38
C GLU A 710 8.79 26.78 19.56
N MET A 711 9.35 25.57 19.47
CA MET A 711 9.98 24.87 20.60
C MET A 711 11.50 24.69 20.46
N ALA A 712 12.05 24.69 19.25
CA ALA A 712 13.48 24.49 19.04
C ALA A 712 14.29 25.74 19.42
N GLU A 713 15.46 25.56 20.01
CA GLU A 713 16.35 26.69 20.34
C GLU A 713 16.96 27.31 19.07
N ASN A 714 17.28 26.47 18.09
CA ASN A 714 17.82 26.86 16.81
C ASN A 714 17.28 25.99 15.66
N PRO A 715 16.07 26.30 15.15
CA PRO A 715 15.43 25.52 14.09
C PRO A 715 16.21 25.50 12.76
N ALA A 716 17.16 26.42 12.56
CA ALA A 716 18.00 26.49 11.37
C ALA A 716 19.08 25.39 11.32
N LEU A 717 19.28 24.63 12.41
CA LEU A 717 20.20 23.49 12.43
C LEU A 717 19.66 22.29 11.66
N VAL A 718 18.34 22.17 11.53
CA VAL A 718 17.69 21.05 10.86
C VAL A 718 17.99 21.12 9.36
N SER A 719 18.46 20.00 8.79
CA SER A 719 18.91 19.92 7.40
C SER A 719 17.81 20.24 6.40
N PHE A 720 16.58 19.82 6.68
CA PHE A 720 15.41 20.08 5.83
C PHE A 720 14.15 20.33 6.66
N VAL A 721 13.40 21.38 6.32
CA VAL A 721 12.10 21.68 6.91
C VAL A 721 11.09 21.90 5.79
N SER A 722 10.01 21.14 5.81
CA SER A 722 8.96 21.22 4.80
C SER A 722 8.28 22.58 4.81
N ALA A 723 8.22 23.22 3.63
CA ALA A 723 7.67 24.57 3.45
C ALA A 723 6.21 24.54 2.96
N THR A 724 5.85 23.58 2.11
CA THR A 724 4.49 23.41 1.56
C THR A 724 3.59 22.56 2.45
N GLY A 725 4.15 21.89 3.45
CA GLY A 725 3.43 21.09 4.44
C GLY A 725 2.80 19.84 3.84
N GLU A 726 1.57 19.95 3.33
CA GLU A 726 0.77 18.80 2.84
C GLU A 726 1.15 18.37 1.41
N GLY A 727 1.81 19.24 0.63
CA GLY A 727 2.25 18.95 -0.74
C GLY A 727 3.20 17.76 -0.81
N LEU A 728 4.34 17.85 -0.12
CA LEU A 728 5.32 16.77 -0.04
C LEU A 728 4.73 15.51 0.61
N LEU A 729 3.93 15.66 1.68
CA LEU A 729 3.27 14.53 2.33
C LEU A 729 2.33 13.77 1.39
N ARG A 730 1.55 14.47 0.55
CA ARG A 730 0.69 13.84 -0.46
C ARG A 730 1.48 13.03 -1.47
N ILE A 731 2.60 13.57 -1.95
CA ILE A 731 3.49 12.87 -2.89
C ILE A 731 4.03 11.60 -2.22
N LEU A 732 4.54 11.71 -0.99
CA LEU A 732 5.07 10.57 -0.25
C LEU A 732 3.99 9.52 0.06
N ARG A 733 2.74 9.90 0.28
CA ARG A 733 1.60 8.96 0.39
C ARG A 733 1.26 8.25 -0.92
N GLY A 734 1.74 8.75 -2.06
CA GLY A 734 1.43 8.22 -3.39
C GLY A 734 0.06 8.67 -3.91
N THR A 735 -0.52 9.70 -3.28
CA THR A 735 -1.75 10.33 -3.74
C THR A 735 -1.42 11.42 -4.77
N PRO A 736 -1.99 11.37 -5.99
CA PRO A 736 -1.66 12.36 -7.01
C PRO A 736 -2.11 13.76 -6.58
N LEU A 737 -1.21 14.73 -6.71
CA LEU A 737 -1.52 16.16 -6.55
C LEU A 737 -2.56 16.59 -7.61
N PRO A 738 -3.57 17.40 -7.26
CA PRO A 738 -4.58 17.89 -8.20
C PRO A 738 -3.95 18.84 -9.25
N GLY A 739 -3.94 18.48 -10.54
CA GLY A 739 -3.33 19.30 -11.60
C GLY A 739 -2.94 18.53 -12.87
N PRO A 740 -2.22 19.15 -13.83
CA PRO A 740 -1.76 18.49 -15.06
C PRO A 740 -0.82 17.31 -14.78
N SER A 741 -0.04 17.33 -13.70
CA SER A 741 0.80 16.20 -13.25
C SER A 741 -0.03 15.03 -12.69
N ALA A 742 -1.21 15.30 -12.09
CA ALA A 742 -2.22 14.28 -11.79
C ALA A 742 -2.70 13.55 -13.04
N LYS A 743 -2.76 14.21 -14.20
CA LYS A 743 -3.16 13.56 -15.46
C LYS A 743 -2.13 12.55 -15.94
N LYS A 744 -0.85 12.70 -15.58
CA LYS A 744 0.21 11.71 -15.86
C LYS A 744 0.18 10.54 -14.89
N GLN A 745 -0.07 10.76 -13.60
CA GLN A 745 -0.11 9.69 -12.59
C GLN A 745 -1.46 8.96 -12.52
N ALA A 746 -2.56 9.59 -12.93
CA ALA A 746 -3.80 8.89 -13.30
C ALA A 746 -3.69 8.25 -14.70
N ALA A 747 -2.60 8.55 -15.43
CA ALA A 747 -2.25 7.95 -16.70
C ALA A 747 -1.02 7.01 -16.64
N ALA A 748 -0.56 6.66 -15.46
CA ALA A 748 0.33 5.54 -15.16
C ALA A 748 -0.46 4.61 -14.23
#